data_AF-A0A401IBC2-F1
#
_entry.id   AF-A0A401IBC2-F1
#
_cell.length_a   1.000
_cell.length_b   1.000
_cell.length_c   1.000
_cell.angle_alpha   90.00
_cell.angle_beta   90.00
_cell.angle_gamma   90.00
#
_symmetry.space_group_name_H-M   'P 1'
#
loop_
_entity.id
_entity.type
_entity.pdbx_description
1 polymer ?
#
loop_
_entity_poly.entity_id
_entity_poly.type
_entity_poly.pdbx_seq_one_letter_code
_entity_poly.pdbx_strand_id
1 'polypeptide(L)'
;AKKPGEVAVKDGVKASVGGQVVSGGSATTPPPASGGGGGGGGGGTSNPGGGGNPNPGNPSNPGNPGNPGNPGNPGNPGNPQPGYNVTGTVYDLQDQPLQDIYHISYYREQDQTMQYEIIQDGKIALNLIAGTYWLLSVSTSNEVNGQTYWVNQRFDVKENGSQQITFKVKANNVQGLVTAPDGVDEENASLEIVNEGNKMSYSVQAKKNAFALHLPDGKYSVTSYEDSSSHIRDVALFSVAGGQATIEVKLPAFVYGEVKLPEGGPLQSGSVSFSQKSGPLTFGSVVEGHFKVRLPNIPYTFASVIYSVGDNSYEFGEYFYNVKPTDTIFLKGYNVKGVFKLPIIEDNKLINIELTRGQEIYSVSVMNDEFYAALSPGQYQLKAYRINYGMKIQLVKEIVINVEVDLGEGVTEVDIELTKEDIAQSNVSGTFKDRNGAALDDVELHIRRIDVFDYSSIYVKEGNFNVYLDPGHYAVQYFSVNGKMTVMNQYFTITEEANIIDIVEGKYNWSGEVFEAGGETIKQGYLYLKKDGVDSYIYPVNIVNSKYEALLPDGTYRMYGVDSDWRTIGSLEAEIIVSGGIIKMNPFQRWVMPPPSTFEFDGKQVYEIHVKIIGQDSYYIIHGARPELYISTPGKYQIISYVLVGGEEIPYNGPIFEIIIENETVVVVGVDEVPGGENLPVVTTP
;
A
#
# COMPACT_ATOMS: atom_id res chain seq x y z
N ALA A 1 7.72 30.00 48.63
CA ALA A 1 8.55 31.22 48.47
C ALA A 1 9.95 30.97 49.02
N LYS A 2 10.92 30.73 48.12
CA LYS A 2 12.37 30.80 48.38
C LYS A 2 12.94 31.78 47.35
N LYS A 3 13.78 32.72 47.81
CA LYS A 3 14.42 33.72 46.93
C LYS A 3 15.34 33.03 45.91
N PRO A 4 15.33 33.42 44.62
CA PRO A 4 16.38 33.06 43.69
C PRO A 4 17.67 33.80 44.03
N GLY A 5 18.80 33.11 43.99
CA GLY A 5 20.14 33.68 44.17
C GLY A 5 20.65 34.38 42.92
N GLU A 6 21.52 35.38 43.13
CA GLU A 6 22.22 36.11 42.07
C GLU A 6 23.24 35.21 41.36
N VAL A 7 23.21 35.20 40.04
CA VAL A 7 24.26 34.64 39.18
C VAL A 7 25.00 35.82 38.53
N ALA A 8 26.28 35.98 38.85
CA ALA A 8 27.15 36.94 38.17
C ALA A 8 27.66 36.32 36.85
N VAL A 9 27.29 36.91 35.72
CA VAL A 9 27.84 36.54 34.41
C VAL A 9 29.01 37.46 34.10
N LYS A 10 30.20 36.87 33.95
CA LYS A 10 31.41 37.53 33.46
C LYS A 10 31.48 37.29 31.94
N ASP A 11 31.85 38.33 31.21
CA ASP A 11 32.16 38.36 29.77
C ASP A 11 30.95 38.33 28.80
N GLY A 12 30.30 39.50 28.67
CA GLY A 12 30.10 40.12 27.35
C GLY A 12 29.03 39.58 26.40
N VAL A 13 28.20 38.60 26.77
CA VAL A 13 27.10 38.13 25.90
C VAL A 13 25.75 38.70 26.35
N LYS A 14 25.12 39.52 25.50
CA LYS A 14 23.72 39.94 25.67
C LYS A 14 22.80 38.82 25.19
N ALA A 15 22.13 38.14 26.12
CA ALA A 15 20.96 37.31 25.80
C ALA A 15 19.69 38.08 26.21
N SER A 16 18.78 38.31 25.27
CA SER A 16 17.43 38.81 25.57
C SER A 16 16.52 37.61 25.86
N VAL A 17 16.09 37.47 27.10
CA VAL A 17 15.07 36.48 27.49
C VAL A 17 13.71 37.18 27.46
N GLY A 18 12.95 36.96 26.38
CA GLY A 18 11.55 37.38 26.28
C GLY A 18 10.65 36.41 27.03
N GLY A 19 10.38 36.69 28.31
CA GLY A 19 9.42 35.92 29.10
C GLY A 19 7.99 36.39 28.82
N GLN A 20 7.21 35.58 28.12
CA GLN A 20 5.76 35.74 28.00
C GLN A 20 5.10 35.15 29.25
N VAL A 21 4.32 35.97 29.97
CA VAL A 21 3.56 35.55 31.14
C VAL A 21 2.32 34.80 30.68
N VAL A 22 2.27 33.49 30.88
CA VAL A 22 1.04 32.70 30.74
C VAL A 22 0.37 32.62 32.12
N SER A 23 -0.78 33.28 32.26
CA SER A 23 -1.62 33.22 33.46
C SER A 23 -2.33 31.87 33.56
N GLY A 24 -2.25 31.26 34.74
CA GLY A 24 -2.57 29.85 34.99
C GLY A 24 -4.04 29.43 34.84
N GLY A 25 -4.21 28.21 34.32
CA GLY A 25 -5.43 27.42 34.37
C GLY A 25 -5.46 26.54 35.63
N SER A 26 -6.63 26.52 36.27
CA SER A 26 -6.93 25.86 37.53
C SER A 26 -7.01 24.34 37.37
N ALA A 27 -6.30 23.61 38.24
CA ALA A 27 -6.41 22.17 38.38
C ALA A 27 -7.78 21.78 38.95
N THR A 28 -8.50 20.85 38.29
CA THR A 28 -9.63 20.15 38.88
C THR A 28 -9.21 18.71 39.19
N THR A 29 -9.42 18.31 40.44
CA THR A 29 -9.30 16.95 40.95
C THR A 29 -10.66 16.25 40.81
N PRO A 30 -10.70 14.91 40.63
CA PRO A 30 -11.96 14.19 40.52
C PRO A 30 -12.55 13.92 41.92
N PRO A 31 -13.88 14.02 42.12
CA PRO A 31 -14.50 13.60 43.37
C PRO A 31 -14.82 12.09 43.38
N PRO A 32 -14.89 11.46 44.57
CA PRO A 32 -15.12 10.03 44.74
C PRO A 32 -16.61 9.66 44.67
N ALA A 33 -16.86 8.40 44.35
CA ALA A 33 -18.18 7.77 44.36
C ALA A 33 -18.73 7.58 45.79
N SER A 34 -19.97 8.01 46.00
CA SER A 34 -20.92 7.54 47.02
C SER A 34 -22.32 7.62 46.36
N GLY A 35 -23.27 6.70 46.51
CA GLY A 35 -23.56 5.79 47.61
C GLY A 35 -24.74 6.32 48.41
N GLY A 36 -25.98 5.94 48.05
CA GLY A 36 -27.11 5.87 48.98
C GLY A 36 -28.31 6.81 48.78
N GLY A 37 -29.46 6.22 48.44
CA GLY A 37 -30.66 6.25 49.30
C GLY A 37 -31.62 7.45 49.30
N GLY A 38 -32.87 7.18 48.87
CA GLY A 38 -34.05 7.35 49.75
C GLY A 38 -35.00 8.54 49.54
N GLY A 39 -36.29 8.20 49.31
CA GLY A 39 -37.48 8.97 49.68
C GLY A 39 -37.83 10.15 48.76
N GLY A 40 -39.06 10.43 48.35
CA GLY A 40 -40.39 9.93 48.71
C GLY A 40 -41.41 11.05 48.46
N GLY A 41 -42.69 10.70 48.26
CA GLY A 41 -43.83 11.56 48.59
C GLY A 41 -44.61 12.23 47.44
N GLY A 42 -45.93 12.04 47.47
CA GLY A 42 -46.97 12.73 46.69
C GLY A 42 -47.87 11.72 45.95
N GLY A 43 -48.94 11.17 46.55
CA GLY A 43 -50.17 11.86 46.97
C GLY A 43 -51.13 11.82 45.77
N GLY A 44 -52.32 11.21 45.75
CA GLY A 44 -53.24 10.78 46.79
C GLY A 44 -54.60 11.37 46.44
N THR A 45 -55.56 10.54 46.03
CA THR A 45 -57.00 10.89 46.07
C THR A 45 -57.87 9.66 46.37
N SER A 46 -58.50 9.76 47.54
CA SER A 46 -59.75 9.16 48.07
C SER A 46 -60.88 9.03 47.02
N ASN A 47 -61.93 8.19 47.13
CA ASN A 47 -62.82 7.87 48.27
C ASN A 47 -63.88 6.79 47.81
N PRO A 48 -65.01 6.47 48.50
CA PRO A 48 -65.18 5.22 49.24
C PRO A 48 -66.52 4.46 48.98
N GLY A 49 -66.73 3.37 49.73
CA GLY A 49 -68.03 2.71 49.94
C GLY A 49 -67.89 1.20 49.75
N GLY A 50 -68.26 0.30 50.66
CA GLY A 50 -69.17 0.37 51.80
C GLY A 50 -70.03 -0.91 51.77
N GLY A 51 -70.18 -1.59 52.91
CA GLY A 51 -71.18 -2.66 53.09
C GLY A 51 -70.59 -4.06 53.31
N GLY A 52 -70.82 -4.63 54.50
CA GLY A 52 -70.28 -5.92 54.93
C GLY A 52 -71.22 -7.11 54.75
N ASN A 53 -70.68 -8.30 55.03
CA ASN A 53 -71.35 -9.49 55.58
C ASN A 53 -70.26 -10.51 56.01
N PRO A 54 -70.36 -11.22 57.15
CA PRO A 54 -69.34 -12.17 57.59
C PRO A 54 -69.69 -13.60 57.14
N ASN A 55 -68.76 -14.29 56.49
CA ASN A 55 -68.82 -15.74 56.30
C ASN A 55 -67.39 -16.32 56.14
N PRO A 56 -67.18 -17.63 56.29
CA PRO A 56 -66.32 -18.23 57.30
C PRO A 56 -64.92 -18.54 56.79
N GLY A 57 -64.00 -18.75 57.74
CA GLY A 57 -62.57 -18.89 57.54
C GLY A 57 -62.15 -19.83 56.41
N ASN A 58 -61.30 -19.29 55.54
CA ASN A 58 -60.51 -20.06 54.57
C ASN A 58 -59.11 -20.29 55.17
N PRO A 59 -58.53 -21.49 55.00
CA PRO A 59 -57.24 -21.83 55.59
C PRO A 59 -56.12 -20.95 55.00
N SER A 60 -55.18 -20.58 55.87
CA SER A 60 -53.98 -19.82 55.54
C SER A 60 -53.24 -20.43 54.36
N ASN A 61 -53.04 -19.60 53.33
CA ASN A 61 -52.21 -19.93 52.17
C ASN A 61 -50.76 -20.22 52.64
N PRO A 62 -50.12 -21.32 52.24
CA PRO A 62 -48.72 -21.57 52.57
C PRO A 62 -47.84 -20.47 51.95
N GLY A 63 -46.87 -19.99 52.73
CA GLY A 63 -45.94 -18.95 52.31
C GLY A 63 -45.24 -19.34 51.02
N ASN A 64 -45.14 -18.38 50.09
CA ASN A 64 -44.40 -18.55 48.84
C ASN A 64 -42.96 -19.01 49.16
N PRO A 65 -42.47 -20.08 48.54
CA PRO A 65 -41.05 -20.41 48.59
C PRO A 65 -40.26 -19.22 48.02
N GLY A 66 -39.19 -18.84 48.71
CA GLY A 66 -38.27 -17.83 48.19
C GLY A 66 -37.77 -18.22 46.80
N ASN A 67 -37.69 -17.25 45.90
CA ASN A 67 -37.15 -17.45 44.56
C ASN A 67 -35.75 -18.10 44.67
N PRO A 68 -35.49 -19.23 44.00
CA PRO A 68 -34.13 -19.75 43.90
C PRO A 68 -33.26 -18.68 43.24
N GLY A 69 -32.08 -18.46 43.81
CA GLY A 69 -31.09 -17.55 43.23
C GLY A 69 -30.79 -17.97 41.80
N ASN A 70 -30.65 -16.99 40.90
CA ASN A 70 -30.27 -17.25 39.51
C ASN A 70 -29.01 -18.11 39.48
N PRO A 71 -28.99 -19.22 38.72
CA PRO A 71 -27.77 -19.95 38.43
C PRO A 71 -26.75 -18.96 37.85
N GLY A 72 -25.52 -18.97 38.37
CA GLY A 72 -24.45 -18.22 37.75
C GLY A 72 -24.32 -18.65 36.28
N ASN A 73 -24.12 -17.69 35.38
CA ASN A 73 -23.87 -17.97 33.97
C ASN A 73 -22.77 -19.04 33.88
N PRO A 74 -22.99 -20.16 33.15
CA PRO A 74 -21.92 -21.09 32.82
C PRO A 74 -20.78 -20.27 32.21
N GLY A 75 -19.57 -20.41 32.76
CA GLY A 75 -18.40 -19.79 32.15
C GLY A 75 -18.36 -20.19 30.68
N ASN A 76 -18.18 -19.22 29.79
CA ASN A 76 -17.99 -19.49 28.37
C ASN A 76 -16.87 -20.54 28.26
N PRO A 77 -17.10 -21.72 27.67
CA PRO A 77 -16.00 -22.65 27.42
C PRO A 77 -14.96 -21.89 26.62
N GLY A 78 -13.75 -21.78 27.17
CA GLY A 78 -12.67 -21.05 26.52
C GLY A 78 -12.56 -21.53 25.08
N ASN A 79 -12.63 -20.59 24.13
CA ASN A 79 -12.42 -20.90 22.73
C ASN A 79 -11.08 -21.64 22.65
N PRO A 80 -11.02 -22.89 22.15
CA PRO A 80 -9.76 -23.61 22.08
C PRO A 80 -8.80 -22.74 21.28
N GLN A 81 -7.76 -22.22 21.94
CA GLN A 81 -6.77 -21.44 21.23
C GLN A 81 -6.19 -22.32 20.13
N PRO A 82 -6.06 -21.83 18.89
CA PRO A 82 -5.38 -22.57 17.83
C PRO A 82 -4.04 -23.03 18.39
N GLY A 83 -3.81 -24.35 18.44
CA GLY A 83 -2.57 -24.87 19.00
C GLY A 83 -1.40 -24.40 18.16
N TYR A 84 -0.50 -23.60 18.74
CA TYR A 84 0.76 -23.25 18.09
C TYR A 84 1.58 -24.52 17.91
N ASN A 85 2.01 -24.80 16.70
CA ASN A 85 2.80 -25.98 16.39
C ASN A 85 4.31 -25.71 16.42
N VAL A 86 4.72 -24.44 16.54
CA VAL A 86 6.10 -24.06 16.84
C VAL A 86 6.09 -23.13 18.05
N THR A 87 6.78 -23.54 19.11
CA THR A 87 7.06 -22.69 20.26
C THR A 87 8.55 -22.50 20.43
N GLY A 88 9.01 -21.42 21.05
CA GLY A 88 10.44 -21.23 21.22
C GLY A 88 10.84 -20.14 22.19
N THR A 89 12.13 -20.16 22.51
CA THR A 89 12.79 -19.14 23.33
C THR A 89 14.06 -18.71 22.61
N VAL A 90 14.26 -17.40 22.52
CA VAL A 90 15.48 -16.83 21.97
C VAL A 90 16.41 -16.46 23.12
N TYR A 91 17.66 -16.86 23.00
CA TYR A 91 18.70 -16.57 23.98
C TYR A 91 19.68 -15.55 23.42
N ASP A 92 20.12 -14.64 24.27
CA ASP A 92 21.18 -13.69 23.97
C ASP A 92 22.57 -14.36 23.95
N LEU A 93 23.62 -13.54 23.81
CA LEU A 93 25.01 -14.00 23.76
C LEU A 93 25.53 -14.52 25.11
N GLN A 94 24.79 -14.32 26.19
CA GLN A 94 25.10 -14.79 27.55
C GLN A 94 24.20 -15.96 27.97
N ASP A 95 23.54 -16.62 26.99
CA ASP A 95 22.59 -17.71 27.21
C ASP A 95 21.44 -17.32 28.17
N GLN A 96 21.04 -16.05 28.22
CA GLN A 96 19.84 -15.59 28.92
C GLN A 96 18.67 -15.45 27.94
N PRO A 97 17.43 -15.83 28.33
CA PRO A 97 16.26 -15.59 27.50
C PRO A 97 16.07 -14.09 27.22
N LEU A 98 16.03 -13.71 25.94
CA LEU A 98 15.68 -12.36 25.54
C LEU A 98 14.29 -12.01 26.06
N GLN A 99 14.20 -10.89 26.76
CA GLN A 99 12.93 -10.32 27.22
C GLN A 99 12.39 -9.35 26.16
N ASP A 100 11.10 -9.03 26.26
CA ASP A 100 10.45 -7.97 25.48
C ASP A 100 10.58 -8.12 23.96
N ILE A 101 10.66 -9.38 23.46
CA ILE A 101 10.59 -9.65 22.04
C ILE A 101 9.23 -9.17 21.54
N TYR A 102 9.25 -8.16 20.70
CA TYR A 102 8.05 -7.57 20.10
C TYR A 102 7.78 -8.19 18.74
N HIS A 103 8.82 -8.47 17.97
CA HIS A 103 8.67 -8.86 16.58
C HIS A 103 9.71 -9.91 16.16
N ILE A 104 9.34 -10.84 15.28
CA ILE A 104 10.26 -11.78 14.65
C ILE A 104 10.09 -11.84 13.13
N SER A 105 11.22 -11.92 12.43
CA SER A 105 11.26 -12.02 10.97
C SER A 105 11.70 -13.43 10.57
N TYR A 106 10.88 -14.13 9.81
CA TYR A 106 11.19 -15.48 9.31
C TYR A 106 10.68 -15.67 7.88
N TYR A 107 11.21 -16.65 7.15
CA TYR A 107 10.65 -17.06 5.86
C TYR A 107 10.72 -18.57 5.70
N ARG A 108 9.90 -19.13 4.80
CA ARG A 108 9.97 -20.54 4.43
C ARG A 108 10.91 -20.69 3.25
N GLU A 109 11.84 -21.62 3.33
CA GLU A 109 12.91 -21.81 2.35
C GLU A 109 12.39 -21.99 0.91
N GLN A 110 11.19 -22.56 0.76
CA GLN A 110 10.54 -22.79 -0.53
C GLN A 110 9.94 -21.53 -1.18
N ASP A 111 9.42 -20.58 -0.40
CA ASP A 111 8.69 -19.41 -0.92
C ASP A 111 9.46 -18.08 -0.78
N GLN A 112 10.51 -18.06 0.06
CA GLN A 112 11.31 -16.87 0.36
C GLN A 112 10.48 -15.64 0.79
N THR A 113 9.23 -15.84 1.19
CA THR A 113 8.35 -14.74 1.58
C THR A 113 8.60 -14.41 3.03
N MET A 114 9.08 -13.21 3.31
CA MET A 114 9.29 -12.76 4.67
C MET A 114 7.95 -12.60 5.39
N GLN A 115 7.85 -13.20 6.57
CA GLN A 115 6.72 -13.12 7.47
C GLN A 115 7.15 -12.40 8.74
N TYR A 116 6.21 -11.65 9.30
CA TYR A 116 6.37 -10.78 10.45
C TYR A 116 5.34 -11.21 11.49
N GLU A 117 5.77 -11.62 12.68
CA GLU A 117 4.85 -11.97 13.76
C GLU A 117 5.12 -11.10 14.99
N ILE A 118 4.06 -10.51 15.53
CA ILE A 118 4.12 -9.79 16.81
C ILE A 118 4.03 -10.81 17.92
N ILE A 119 5.01 -10.79 18.82
CA ILE A 119 5.06 -11.69 19.97
C ILE A 119 4.59 -10.96 21.22
N GLN A 120 3.76 -11.66 22.01
CA GLN A 120 3.40 -11.24 23.36
C GLN A 120 4.20 -12.09 24.37
N ASP A 121 4.75 -11.46 25.40
CA ASP A 121 5.45 -12.10 26.53
C ASP A 121 6.77 -12.81 26.21
N GLY A 122 7.49 -12.42 25.15
CA GLY A 122 8.86 -12.86 24.89
C GLY A 122 9.01 -14.35 24.50
N LYS A 123 7.91 -15.04 24.20
CA LYS A 123 7.90 -16.45 23.75
C LYS A 123 7.44 -16.55 22.30
N ILE A 124 8.24 -17.21 21.47
CA ILE A 124 7.83 -17.49 20.10
C ILE A 124 6.71 -18.52 20.15
N ALA A 125 5.58 -18.21 19.51
CA ALA A 125 4.44 -19.09 19.35
C ALA A 125 3.88 -18.89 17.93
N LEU A 126 4.22 -19.78 17.02
CA LEU A 126 3.87 -19.70 15.60
C LEU A 126 3.02 -20.90 15.20
N ASN A 127 2.13 -20.66 14.23
CA ASN A 127 1.36 -21.71 13.57
C ASN A 127 1.83 -21.81 12.11
N LEU A 128 2.81 -22.67 11.86
CA LEU A 128 3.48 -22.80 10.56
C LEU A 128 3.06 -24.09 9.88
N ILE A 129 2.84 -24.09 8.56
CA ILE A 129 2.67 -25.35 7.82
C ILE A 129 3.97 -26.16 7.82
N ALA A 130 3.89 -27.46 7.50
CA ALA A 130 5.09 -28.29 7.40
C ALA A 130 6.06 -27.73 6.35
N GLY A 131 7.35 -27.69 6.65
CA GLY A 131 8.38 -27.20 5.74
C GLY A 131 9.64 -26.73 6.47
N THR A 132 10.61 -26.26 5.70
CA THR A 132 11.85 -25.69 6.24
C THR A 132 11.77 -24.18 6.28
N TYR A 133 12.20 -23.61 7.39
CA TYR A 133 12.11 -22.18 7.70
C TYR A 133 13.46 -21.64 8.15
N TRP A 134 13.62 -20.34 7.99
CA TRP A 134 14.73 -19.57 8.50
C TRP A 134 14.21 -18.48 9.43
N LEU A 135 14.62 -18.50 10.69
CA LEU A 135 14.44 -17.37 11.59
C LEU A 135 15.61 -16.41 11.37
N LEU A 136 15.34 -15.23 10.83
CA LEU A 136 16.36 -14.25 10.46
C LEU A 136 16.75 -13.36 11.63
N SER A 137 15.77 -12.68 12.21
CA SER A 137 15.98 -11.70 13.26
C SER A 137 14.82 -11.67 14.26
N VAL A 138 15.12 -11.14 15.44
CA VAL A 138 14.15 -10.81 16.47
C VAL A 138 14.38 -9.37 16.93
N SER A 139 13.32 -8.61 17.13
CA SER A 139 13.40 -7.22 17.59
C SER A 139 12.75 -7.10 18.97
N THR A 140 13.45 -6.44 19.90
CA THR A 140 12.97 -6.19 21.25
C THR A 140 12.41 -4.78 21.37
N SER A 141 11.26 -4.64 22.03
CA SER A 141 10.42 -3.43 22.18
C SER A 141 9.70 -2.94 20.92
N ASN A 142 8.54 -2.31 21.13
CA ASN A 142 7.69 -1.69 20.10
C ASN A 142 8.05 -0.22 19.84
N GLU A 143 9.05 0.31 20.55
CA GLU A 143 9.46 1.70 20.41
C GLU A 143 10.47 1.83 19.26
N VAL A 144 10.56 3.02 18.66
CA VAL A 144 11.50 3.41 17.60
C VAL A 144 12.97 3.04 17.93
N ASN A 145 13.27 2.77 19.20
CA ASN A 145 14.58 2.39 19.72
C ASN A 145 14.84 0.87 19.79
N GLY A 146 13.93 0.03 19.27
CA GLY A 146 14.02 -1.42 19.38
C GLY A 146 15.34 -1.97 18.85
N GLN A 147 15.93 -2.92 19.58
CA GLN A 147 17.17 -3.58 19.17
C GLN A 147 16.83 -4.83 18.35
N THR A 148 17.33 -4.87 17.12
CA THR A 148 17.24 -6.06 16.27
C THR A 148 18.44 -6.96 16.52
N TYR A 149 18.16 -8.21 16.91
CA TYR A 149 19.12 -9.27 17.10
C TYR A 149 19.03 -10.27 15.95
N TRP A 150 20.16 -10.60 15.36
CA TRP A 150 20.23 -11.54 14.25
C TRP A 150 20.39 -12.97 14.76
N VAL A 151 19.51 -13.86 14.32
CA VAL A 151 19.54 -15.29 14.67
C VAL A 151 20.08 -16.10 13.50
N ASN A 152 19.49 -15.91 12.31
CA ASN A 152 19.82 -16.65 11.08
C ASN A 152 19.99 -18.17 11.31
N GLN A 153 18.91 -18.81 11.78
CA GLN A 153 18.85 -20.23 12.11
C GLN A 153 17.78 -20.94 11.28
N ARG A 154 18.18 -22.01 10.60
CA ARG A 154 17.30 -22.92 9.86
C ARG A 154 16.62 -23.89 10.81
N PHE A 155 15.33 -24.17 10.60
CA PHE A 155 14.58 -25.17 11.34
C PHE A 155 13.49 -25.82 10.48
N ASP A 156 13.18 -27.08 10.77
CA ASP A 156 12.13 -27.83 10.09
C ASP A 156 10.87 -27.90 10.95
N VAL A 157 9.71 -27.70 10.33
CA VAL A 157 8.38 -27.89 10.91
C VAL A 157 7.78 -29.16 10.30
N LYS A 158 7.40 -30.11 11.15
CA LYS A 158 6.82 -31.40 10.72
C LYS A 158 5.29 -31.32 10.65
N GLU A 159 4.70 -32.11 9.77
CA GLU A 159 3.25 -32.25 9.67
C GLU A 159 2.67 -32.73 11.01
N ASN A 160 1.70 -31.98 11.56
CA ASN A 160 0.99 -32.28 12.81
C ASN A 160 1.85 -32.39 14.10
N GLY A 161 3.07 -31.86 14.10
CA GLY A 161 3.95 -31.86 15.27
C GLY A 161 3.99 -30.51 15.99
N SER A 162 3.85 -30.50 17.32
CA SER A 162 4.28 -29.37 18.14
C SER A 162 5.78 -29.48 18.39
N GLN A 163 6.54 -28.43 18.07
CA GLN A 163 7.98 -28.38 18.22
C GLN A 163 8.39 -27.21 19.11
N GLN A 164 9.25 -27.49 20.09
CA GLN A 164 9.90 -26.45 20.87
C GLN A 164 11.29 -26.21 20.29
N ILE A 165 11.60 -24.96 19.90
CA ILE A 165 12.84 -24.58 19.24
C ILE A 165 13.56 -23.54 20.08
N THR A 166 14.84 -23.78 20.31
CA THR A 166 15.74 -22.82 20.93
C THR A 166 16.49 -22.06 19.84
N PHE A 167 16.47 -20.74 19.93
CA PHE A 167 17.18 -19.86 19.03
C PHE A 167 18.28 -19.13 19.80
N LYS A 168 19.43 -18.91 19.16
CA LYS A 168 20.52 -18.13 19.74
C LYS A 168 20.86 -16.95 18.85
N VAL A 169 20.96 -15.78 19.46
CA VAL A 169 21.48 -14.58 18.80
C VAL A 169 22.93 -14.82 18.39
N LYS A 170 23.31 -14.34 17.21
CA LYS A 170 24.69 -14.35 16.73
C LYS A 170 25.39 -13.06 17.13
N ALA A 171 26.67 -13.19 17.46
CA ALA A 171 27.51 -12.04 17.72
C ALA A 171 27.65 -11.20 16.45
N ASN A 172 27.61 -9.88 16.60
CA ASN A 172 27.85 -8.96 15.50
C ASN A 172 29.25 -9.19 14.94
N ASN A 173 29.34 -9.30 13.62
CA ASN A 173 30.58 -9.53 12.91
C ASN A 173 30.90 -8.46 11.87
N VAL A 174 29.96 -7.54 11.65
CA VAL A 174 30.15 -6.33 10.87
C VAL A 174 30.12 -5.16 11.83
N GLN A 175 31.16 -4.33 11.76
CA GLN A 175 31.22 -3.04 12.45
C GLN A 175 31.20 -1.94 11.40
N GLY A 176 30.28 -1.01 11.54
CA GLY A 176 30.10 0.09 10.61
C GLY A 176 30.29 1.44 11.28
N LEU A 177 30.89 2.37 10.56
CA LEU A 177 30.96 3.78 10.92
C LEU A 177 30.31 4.60 9.80
N VAL A 178 29.35 5.44 10.15
CA VAL A 178 28.76 6.41 9.24
C VAL A 178 29.52 7.72 9.37
N THR A 179 29.99 8.28 8.28
CA THR A 179 30.72 9.54 8.27
C THR A 179 30.13 10.51 7.26
N ALA A 180 30.21 11.79 7.54
CA ALA A 180 29.84 12.85 6.60
C ALA A 180 30.78 14.06 6.80
N PRO A 181 31.03 14.88 5.76
CA PRO A 181 31.92 16.04 5.86
C PRO A 181 31.53 17.06 6.95
N ASP A 182 30.23 17.14 7.24
CA ASP A 182 29.62 18.04 8.21
C ASP A 182 29.16 17.33 9.50
N GLY A 183 29.61 16.09 9.70
CA GLY A 183 29.17 15.23 10.79
C GLY A 183 27.85 14.54 10.49
N VAL A 184 27.55 13.49 11.26
CA VAL A 184 26.30 12.72 11.18
C VAL A 184 25.47 13.05 12.41
N ASP A 185 24.14 13.11 12.26
CA ASP A 185 23.26 13.37 13.38
C ASP A 185 23.41 12.25 14.42
N GLU A 186 23.67 12.60 15.68
CA GLU A 186 24.12 11.62 16.67
C GLU A 186 22.98 10.70 17.14
N GLU A 187 21.74 11.05 16.82
CA GLU A 187 20.53 10.38 17.28
C GLU A 187 19.92 9.49 16.19
N ASN A 188 20.05 8.17 16.39
CA ASN A 188 19.35 7.06 15.72
C ASN A 188 19.09 7.23 14.21
N ALA A 189 20.08 6.91 13.38
CA ALA A 189 19.86 6.73 11.95
C ALA A 189 19.57 5.26 11.62
N SER A 190 18.66 5.00 10.70
CA SER A 190 18.38 3.67 10.16
C SER A 190 19.17 3.43 8.88
N LEU A 191 19.70 2.23 8.70
CA LEU A 191 20.29 1.77 7.46
C LEU A 191 19.55 0.53 6.98
N GLU A 192 19.27 0.47 5.68
CA GLU A 192 18.86 -0.74 4.98
C GLU A 192 20.03 -1.29 4.19
N ILE A 193 20.36 -2.56 4.43
CA ILE A 193 21.47 -3.28 3.83
C ILE A 193 20.90 -4.48 3.09
N VAL A 194 21.19 -4.64 1.81
CA VAL A 194 20.72 -5.75 0.99
C VAL A 194 21.89 -6.61 0.56
N ASN A 195 21.79 -7.94 0.76
CA ASN A 195 22.75 -8.89 0.19
C ASN A 195 22.55 -8.95 -1.34
N GLU A 196 23.61 -8.71 -2.11
CA GLU A 196 23.49 -8.62 -3.57
C GLU A 196 23.16 -9.97 -4.23
N GLY A 197 23.53 -11.09 -3.59
CA GLY A 197 23.37 -12.44 -4.13
C GLY A 197 21.99 -13.03 -3.90
N ASN A 198 21.42 -12.89 -2.70
CA ASN A 198 20.12 -13.46 -2.34
C ASN A 198 19.03 -12.42 -2.04
N LYS A 199 19.34 -11.12 -2.18
CA LYS A 199 18.42 -9.99 -1.98
C LYS A 199 17.78 -9.91 -0.59
N MET A 200 18.31 -10.63 0.41
CA MET A 200 17.85 -10.45 1.78
C MET A 200 18.18 -9.04 2.25
N SER A 201 17.15 -8.33 2.74
CA SER A 201 17.27 -7.00 3.35
C SER A 201 17.49 -7.11 4.86
N TYR A 202 18.34 -6.24 5.38
CA TYR A 202 18.76 -6.15 6.78
C TYR A 202 18.62 -4.70 7.22
N SER A 203 17.82 -4.45 8.25
CA SER A 203 17.72 -3.11 8.86
C SER A 203 18.58 -3.03 10.13
N VAL A 204 19.34 -1.95 10.29
CA VAL A 204 20.18 -1.68 11.47
C VAL A 204 20.12 -0.21 11.86
N GLN A 205 20.12 0.07 13.15
CA GLN A 205 20.21 1.42 13.69
C GLN A 205 21.67 1.78 13.99
N ALA A 206 22.13 2.92 13.48
CA ALA A 206 23.38 3.55 13.86
C ALA A 206 23.17 4.49 15.05
N LYS A 207 23.93 4.25 16.12
CA LYS A 207 23.93 5.06 17.35
C LYS A 207 25.28 5.74 17.48
N LYS A 208 25.29 7.08 17.64
CA LYS A 208 26.54 7.87 17.64
C LYS A 208 27.42 7.54 16.43
N ASN A 209 26.79 7.47 15.26
CA ASN A 209 27.42 7.23 13.97
C ASN A 209 28.03 5.83 13.82
N ALA A 210 27.86 4.92 14.77
CA ALA A 210 28.36 3.56 14.69
C ALA A 210 27.21 2.55 14.69
N PHE A 211 27.37 1.48 13.92
CA PHE A 211 26.44 0.36 13.93
C PHE A 211 27.20 -0.96 13.99
N ALA A 212 26.52 -2.00 14.47
CA ALA A 212 27.05 -3.35 14.46
C ALA A 212 25.92 -4.33 14.22
N LEU A 213 26.15 -5.29 13.35
CA LEU A 213 25.19 -6.34 13.01
C LEU A 213 25.91 -7.64 12.63
N HIS A 214 25.15 -8.72 12.53
CA HIS A 214 25.65 -9.99 12.03
C HIS A 214 25.21 -10.21 10.57
N LEU A 215 26.16 -10.41 9.67
CA LEU A 215 25.91 -10.75 8.26
C LEU A 215 26.71 -12.01 7.87
N PRO A 216 26.12 -12.93 7.09
CA PRO A 216 26.87 -14.00 6.42
C PRO A 216 27.97 -13.47 5.49
N ASP A 217 28.87 -14.36 5.05
CA ASP A 217 29.81 -14.02 3.98
C ASP A 217 29.06 -13.73 2.68
N GLY A 218 29.45 -12.67 1.99
CA GLY A 218 28.76 -12.22 0.78
C GLY A 218 29.05 -10.76 0.42
N LYS A 219 28.47 -10.31 -0.69
CA LYS A 219 28.46 -8.90 -1.11
C LYS A 219 27.17 -8.23 -0.69
N TYR A 220 27.27 -6.96 -0.30
CA TYR A 220 26.18 -6.19 0.29
C TYR A 220 26.16 -4.77 -0.24
N SER A 221 24.96 -4.22 -0.38
CA SER A 221 24.70 -2.81 -0.66
C SER A 221 23.97 -2.18 0.52
N VAL A 222 24.37 -0.97 0.94
CA VAL A 222 23.59 -0.10 1.80
C VAL A 222 22.60 0.65 0.90
N THR A 223 21.41 0.10 0.73
CA THR A 223 20.40 0.62 -0.22
C THR A 223 19.65 1.83 0.29
N SER A 224 19.57 2.01 1.62
CA SER A 224 19.08 3.26 2.19
C SER A 224 19.77 3.64 3.50
N TYR A 225 19.85 4.94 3.73
CA TYR A 225 20.19 5.57 4.99
C TYR A 225 19.10 6.60 5.30
N GLU A 226 18.56 6.59 6.51
CA GLU A 226 17.51 7.49 6.94
C GLU A 226 17.81 8.02 8.33
N ASP A 227 17.79 9.34 8.49
CA ASP A 227 17.78 10.02 9.78
C ASP A 227 16.57 10.94 9.90
N SER A 228 16.48 11.70 11.00
CA SER A 228 15.39 12.64 11.26
C SER A 228 15.19 13.70 10.16
N SER A 229 16.19 13.88 9.30
CA SER A 229 16.29 15.02 8.40
C SER A 229 16.51 14.62 6.95
N SER A 230 16.96 13.40 6.67
CA SER A 230 17.27 12.97 5.30
C SER A 230 17.09 11.48 5.09
N HIS A 231 16.58 11.12 3.91
CA HIS A 231 16.57 9.74 3.41
C HIS A 231 17.36 9.69 2.08
N ILE A 232 18.43 8.90 2.04
CA ILE A 232 19.34 8.72 0.89
C ILE A 232 19.33 7.26 0.47
N ARG A 233 19.43 6.98 -0.83
CA ARG A 233 19.54 5.61 -1.37
C ARG A 233 20.91 5.32 -1.97
N ASP A 234 21.23 4.02 -2.07
CA ASP A 234 22.42 3.47 -2.74
C ASP A 234 23.74 4.08 -2.24
N VAL A 235 23.97 3.98 -0.94
CA VAL A 235 24.98 4.75 -0.22
C VAL A 235 26.37 4.11 -0.28
N ALA A 236 26.46 2.78 -0.19
CA ALA A 236 27.74 2.08 -0.13
C ALA A 236 27.64 0.61 -0.58
N LEU A 237 28.76 0.05 -1.05
CA LEU A 237 28.92 -1.38 -1.32
C LEU A 237 30.04 -1.95 -0.44
N PHE A 238 29.88 -3.17 0.05
CA PHE A 238 30.92 -3.87 0.81
C PHE A 238 30.82 -5.39 0.70
N SER A 239 31.79 -6.10 1.28
CA SER A 239 31.76 -7.55 1.37
C SER A 239 32.15 -8.01 2.76
N VAL A 240 31.50 -9.10 3.20
CA VAL A 240 31.87 -9.85 4.40
C VAL A 240 32.60 -11.09 3.95
N ALA A 241 33.82 -11.28 4.46
CA ALA A 241 34.66 -12.42 4.09
C ALA A 241 35.37 -12.96 5.32
N GLY A 242 35.35 -14.28 5.50
CA GLY A 242 35.91 -14.90 6.71
C GLY A 242 35.10 -14.56 7.97
N GLY A 243 33.81 -14.26 7.79
CA GLY A 243 32.88 -13.95 8.85
C GLY A 243 33.14 -12.64 9.55
N GLN A 244 33.88 -11.67 8.98
CA GLN A 244 34.10 -10.35 9.57
C GLN A 244 34.12 -9.25 8.50
N ALA A 245 33.67 -8.03 8.85
CA ALA A 245 33.87 -6.84 8.05
C ALA A 245 33.92 -5.56 8.89
N THR A 246 34.66 -4.57 8.39
CA THR A 246 34.56 -3.17 8.85
C THR A 246 34.22 -2.31 7.65
N ILE A 247 33.18 -1.49 7.77
CA ILE A 247 32.73 -0.59 6.71
C ILE A 247 32.68 0.86 7.21
N GLU A 248 33.08 1.78 6.33
CA GLU A 248 32.80 3.20 6.47
C GLU A 248 31.74 3.59 5.44
N VAL A 249 30.56 4.03 5.90
CA VAL A 249 29.46 4.53 5.07
C VAL A 249 29.61 6.04 4.96
N LYS A 250 30.10 6.52 3.80
CA LYS A 250 30.37 7.95 3.56
C LYS A 250 29.15 8.64 2.97
N LEU A 251 28.49 9.47 3.76
CA LEU A 251 27.37 10.28 3.32
C LEU A 251 27.86 11.58 2.67
N PRO A 252 27.08 12.15 1.73
CA PRO A 252 27.33 13.50 1.24
C PRO A 252 27.05 14.54 2.34
N ALA A 253 27.64 15.73 2.15
CA ALA A 253 27.35 16.89 2.99
C ALA A 253 25.87 17.33 2.85
N PHE A 254 25.34 17.98 3.87
CA PHE A 254 24.07 18.67 3.81
C PHE A 254 24.13 19.81 2.79
N VAL A 255 23.07 19.89 2.00
CA VAL A 255 22.67 21.10 1.31
C VAL A 255 21.54 21.75 2.10
N TYR A 256 21.65 23.06 2.25
CA TYR A 256 20.68 23.89 2.93
C TYR A 256 19.97 24.73 1.88
N GLY A 257 18.66 24.86 2.04
CA GLY A 257 17.87 25.73 1.21
C GLY A 257 16.66 26.26 1.95
N GLU A 258 15.87 27.06 1.22
CA GLU A 258 14.68 27.70 1.75
C GLU A 258 13.47 27.32 0.90
N VAL A 259 12.34 27.09 1.56
CA VAL A 259 11.01 26.99 0.94
C VAL A 259 10.16 28.14 1.46
N LYS A 260 9.67 28.96 0.54
CA LYS A 260 8.80 30.11 0.85
C LYS A 260 7.43 29.92 0.25
N LEU A 261 6.43 30.37 0.99
CA LEU A 261 5.06 30.54 0.52
C LEU A 261 5.00 31.64 -0.56
N PRO A 262 3.92 31.72 -1.35
CA PRO A 262 3.78 32.72 -2.41
C PRO A 262 3.98 34.17 -1.94
N GLU A 263 3.50 34.50 -0.74
CA GLU A 263 3.65 35.80 -0.10
C GLU A 263 5.07 36.10 0.42
N GLY A 264 6.00 35.14 0.28
CA GLY A 264 7.39 35.23 0.70
C GLY A 264 7.66 34.80 2.14
N GLY A 265 6.63 34.43 2.90
CA GLY A 265 6.76 33.86 4.25
C GLY A 265 7.38 32.46 4.24
N PRO A 266 8.00 32.01 5.35
CA PRO A 266 8.57 30.66 5.44
C PRO A 266 7.47 29.59 5.53
N LEU A 267 7.64 28.47 4.82
CA LEU A 267 6.77 27.29 4.98
C LEU A 267 6.96 26.67 6.37
N GLN A 268 5.93 26.64 7.21
CA GLN A 268 6.07 26.19 8.61
C GLN A 268 6.54 24.73 8.74
N SER A 269 5.97 23.82 7.94
CA SER A 269 6.36 22.41 7.91
C SER A 269 6.08 21.77 6.56
N GLY A 270 6.87 20.79 6.18
CA GLY A 270 6.68 20.00 4.96
C GLY A 270 7.84 19.03 4.72
N SER A 271 7.90 18.48 3.51
CA SER A 271 8.98 17.65 3.00
C SER A 271 9.39 18.17 1.63
N VAL A 272 10.68 18.25 1.37
CA VAL A 272 11.25 18.46 0.04
C VAL A 272 11.87 17.16 -0.43
N SER A 273 11.70 16.82 -1.70
CA SER A 273 12.42 15.75 -2.34
C SER A 273 13.18 16.25 -3.57
N PHE A 274 14.33 15.64 -3.84
CA PHE A 274 15.15 15.92 -5.02
C PHE A 274 15.42 14.62 -5.76
N SER A 275 15.38 14.66 -7.09
CA SER A 275 15.81 13.54 -7.93
C SER A 275 16.42 13.99 -9.24
N GLN A 276 17.13 13.06 -9.87
CA GLN A 276 17.32 13.07 -11.31
C GLN A 276 16.03 12.64 -11.99
N LYS A 277 15.84 12.99 -13.27
CA LYS A 277 14.62 12.66 -14.03
C LYS A 277 14.15 11.20 -13.89
N SER A 278 15.06 10.24 -13.68
CA SER A 278 14.75 8.84 -13.35
C SER A 278 15.56 8.26 -12.17
N GLY A 279 16.18 9.12 -11.34
CA GLY A 279 17.02 8.69 -10.22
C GLY A 279 16.24 8.50 -8.91
N PRO A 280 16.89 7.90 -7.89
CA PRO A 280 16.28 7.79 -6.56
C PRO A 280 15.94 9.16 -5.99
N LEU A 281 14.83 9.23 -5.26
CA LEU A 281 14.41 10.42 -4.52
C LEU A 281 15.18 10.50 -3.22
N THR A 282 15.79 11.66 -2.98
CA THR A 282 16.31 12.03 -1.66
C THR A 282 15.32 12.97 -1.00
N PHE A 283 14.93 12.68 0.25
CA PHE A 283 13.98 13.49 1.00
C PHE A 283 14.68 14.31 2.08
N GLY A 284 14.09 15.44 2.44
CA GLY A 284 14.42 16.19 3.64
C GLY A 284 13.22 16.95 4.20
N SER A 285 13.19 17.12 5.52
CA SER A 285 12.11 17.85 6.18
C SER A 285 12.30 19.37 6.03
N VAL A 286 11.19 20.07 5.84
CA VAL A 286 11.11 21.53 5.88
C VAL A 286 10.56 21.94 7.25
N VAL A 287 11.26 22.82 7.95
CA VAL A 287 10.87 23.39 9.24
C VAL A 287 11.13 24.89 9.21
N GLU A 288 10.10 25.70 9.48
CA GLU A 288 10.19 27.17 9.45
C GLU A 288 10.83 27.72 8.16
N GLY A 289 10.49 27.12 7.03
CA GLY A 289 10.91 27.52 5.69
C GLY A 289 12.33 27.10 5.35
N HIS A 290 13.01 26.36 6.22
CA HIS A 290 14.36 25.87 5.98
C HIS A 290 14.34 24.35 5.85
N PHE A 291 15.17 23.82 4.96
CA PHE A 291 15.45 22.39 4.89
C PHE A 291 16.94 22.13 4.93
N LYS A 292 17.31 20.96 5.46
CA LYS A 292 18.65 20.36 5.28
C LYS A 292 18.45 18.99 4.66
N VAL A 293 19.18 18.68 3.58
CA VAL A 293 19.08 17.39 2.88
C VAL A 293 20.45 16.95 2.43
N ARG A 294 20.76 15.66 2.52
CA ARG A 294 22.05 15.12 2.09
C ARG A 294 21.99 14.72 0.62
N LEU A 295 22.69 15.46 -0.23
CA LEU A 295 22.62 15.25 -1.68
C LEU A 295 23.98 14.86 -2.24
N PRO A 296 24.10 13.68 -2.90
CA PRO A 296 25.26 13.37 -3.72
C PRO A 296 25.60 14.51 -4.69
N ASN A 297 26.88 14.70 -5.00
CA ASN A 297 27.35 15.74 -5.92
C ASN A 297 27.08 15.37 -7.38
N ILE A 298 25.79 15.31 -7.72
CA ILE A 298 25.25 15.01 -9.04
C ILE A 298 24.30 16.14 -9.45
N PRO A 299 24.08 16.35 -10.75
CA PRO A 299 23.07 17.32 -11.20
C PRO A 299 21.68 16.83 -10.80
N TYR A 300 20.87 17.71 -10.20
CA TYR A 300 19.45 17.49 -9.93
C TYR A 300 18.63 18.32 -10.91
N THR A 301 17.61 17.71 -11.49
CA THR A 301 16.75 18.35 -12.49
C THR A 301 15.31 18.47 -12.01
N PHE A 302 14.98 17.87 -10.87
CA PHE A 302 13.64 17.79 -10.33
C PHE A 302 13.66 17.97 -8.82
N ALA A 303 12.72 18.75 -8.31
CA ALA A 303 12.39 18.81 -6.90
C ALA A 303 10.87 18.73 -6.71
N SER A 304 10.41 18.14 -5.62
CA SER A 304 9.02 18.27 -5.18
C SER A 304 8.95 18.78 -3.75
N VAL A 305 7.91 19.53 -3.42
CA VAL A 305 7.61 19.91 -2.04
C VAL A 305 6.22 19.39 -1.70
N ILE A 306 6.13 18.58 -0.66
CA ILE A 306 4.88 18.10 -0.08
C ILE A 306 4.66 18.81 1.24
N TYR A 307 3.52 19.45 1.43
CA TYR A 307 3.23 20.23 2.62
C TYR A 307 1.76 20.22 2.97
N SER A 308 1.45 20.48 4.23
CA SER A 308 0.08 20.50 4.72
C SER A 308 -0.52 21.90 4.60
N VAL A 309 -1.76 22.00 4.09
CA VAL A 309 -2.54 23.24 4.07
C VAL A 309 -3.82 23.12 4.89
N GLY A 310 -4.25 24.23 5.51
CA GLY A 310 -5.45 24.28 6.36
C GLY A 310 -5.31 23.56 7.71
N ASP A 311 -6.34 23.67 8.54
CA ASP A 311 -6.36 23.08 9.89
C ASP A 311 -6.39 21.55 9.87
N ASN A 312 -6.87 20.97 8.77
CA ASN A 312 -6.99 19.52 8.57
C ASN A 312 -5.74 18.88 7.93
N SER A 313 -4.66 19.66 7.76
CA SER A 313 -3.37 19.18 7.26
C SER A 313 -3.39 18.53 5.87
N TYR A 314 -4.12 19.11 4.91
CA TYR A 314 -4.21 18.61 3.53
C TYR A 314 -2.85 18.51 2.88
N GLU A 315 -2.45 17.31 2.44
CA GLU A 315 -1.21 17.15 1.68
C GLU A 315 -1.33 17.79 0.29
N PHE A 316 -0.44 18.74 0.04
CA PHE A 316 -0.31 19.46 -1.22
C PHE A 316 1.09 19.22 -1.79
N GLY A 317 1.16 18.80 -3.05
CA GLY A 317 2.42 18.50 -3.74
C GLY A 317 2.68 19.47 -4.88
N GLU A 318 3.81 20.17 -4.85
CA GLU A 318 4.30 20.99 -5.96
C GLU A 318 5.57 20.41 -6.57
N TYR A 319 5.69 20.54 -7.90
CA TYR A 319 6.79 19.98 -8.67
C TYR A 319 7.56 21.08 -9.40
N PHE A 320 8.88 21.02 -9.29
CA PHE A 320 9.80 22.01 -9.82
C PHE A 320 10.85 21.33 -10.71
N TYR A 321 11.18 21.98 -11.82
CA TYR A 321 12.16 21.49 -12.79
C TYR A 321 13.35 22.45 -12.87
N ASN A 322 14.54 21.90 -13.07
CA ASN A 322 15.81 22.64 -13.16
C ASN A 322 16.17 23.46 -11.91
N VAL A 323 15.71 23.02 -10.73
CA VAL A 323 16.02 23.64 -9.44
C VAL A 323 17.36 23.13 -8.94
N LYS A 324 18.27 24.04 -8.57
CA LYS A 324 19.47 23.65 -7.82
C LYS A 324 19.08 23.50 -6.36
N PRO A 325 19.63 22.53 -5.63
CA PRO A 325 19.30 22.34 -4.22
C PRO A 325 19.55 23.54 -3.30
N THR A 326 20.40 24.48 -3.73
CA THR A 326 20.69 25.74 -3.00
C THR A 326 19.76 26.89 -3.35
N ASP A 327 18.88 26.72 -4.35
CA ASP A 327 17.94 27.76 -4.75
C ASP A 327 16.82 27.88 -3.70
N THR A 328 16.32 29.10 -3.49
CA THR A 328 15.08 29.29 -2.74
C THR A 328 13.91 28.79 -3.59
N ILE A 329 13.16 27.82 -3.07
CA ILE A 329 11.96 27.30 -3.70
C ILE A 329 10.78 28.18 -3.28
N PHE A 330 10.18 28.88 -4.23
CA PHE A 330 8.93 29.61 -4.00
C PHE A 330 7.76 28.71 -4.41
N LEU A 331 6.98 28.31 -3.43
CA LEU A 331 5.72 27.63 -3.64
C LEU A 331 4.76 28.54 -4.39
N LYS A 332 3.94 27.94 -5.26
CA LYS A 332 2.81 28.60 -5.90
C LYS A 332 1.58 28.61 -4.99
N GLY A 333 1.53 27.71 -4.01
CA GLY A 333 0.43 27.59 -3.08
C GLY A 333 -0.81 27.00 -3.73
N TYR A 334 -1.95 27.23 -3.08
CA TYR A 334 -3.27 27.05 -3.67
C TYR A 334 -3.86 28.42 -4.00
N ASN A 335 -4.68 28.50 -5.04
CA ASN A 335 -5.46 29.69 -5.36
C ASN A 335 -6.96 29.45 -5.29
N VAL A 336 -7.38 28.27 -4.85
CA VAL A 336 -8.77 27.94 -4.54
C VAL A 336 -8.83 27.34 -3.15
N LYS A 337 -9.64 27.94 -2.28
CA LYS A 337 -10.10 27.34 -1.03
C LYS A 337 -11.60 27.19 -1.17
N GLY A 338 -12.12 26.00 -0.95
CA GLY A 338 -13.56 25.80 -1.01
C GLY A 338 -14.13 25.10 0.21
N VAL A 339 -15.43 25.28 0.39
CA VAL A 339 -16.27 24.49 1.27
C VAL A 339 -17.18 23.65 0.38
N PHE A 340 -17.25 22.35 0.61
CA PHE A 340 -18.05 21.41 -0.15
C PHE A 340 -18.93 20.61 0.82
N LYS A 341 -20.20 21.01 0.91
CA LYS A 341 -21.19 20.37 1.79
C LYS A 341 -22.06 19.41 1.02
N LEU A 342 -22.20 18.21 1.55
CA LEU A 342 -23.08 17.18 1.01
C LEU A 342 -24.24 16.86 1.96
N PRO A 343 -25.44 16.59 1.42
CA PRO A 343 -26.61 16.36 2.25
C PRO A 343 -26.67 14.96 2.89
N ILE A 344 -25.75 14.04 2.54
CA ILE A 344 -25.90 12.59 2.81
C ILE A 344 -24.59 11.92 3.32
N ILE A 345 -23.51 12.65 3.62
CA ILE A 345 -22.27 11.99 4.06
C ILE A 345 -22.23 11.79 5.58
N GLU A 346 -21.94 10.55 5.97
CA GLU A 346 -21.49 10.19 7.32
C GLU A 346 -20.10 10.79 7.56
N ASP A 347 -19.90 11.44 8.71
CA ASP A 347 -18.67 12.13 9.11
C ASP A 347 -17.38 11.34 8.74
N ASN A 348 -16.34 12.07 8.30
CA ASN A 348 -14.97 11.58 8.02
C ASN A 348 -14.70 10.81 6.71
N LYS A 349 -15.50 10.97 5.65
CA LYS A 349 -15.15 10.39 4.33
C LYS A 349 -14.36 11.40 3.49
N LEU A 350 -13.23 10.95 2.92
CA LEU A 350 -12.52 11.68 1.86
C LEU A 350 -13.43 11.72 0.64
N ILE A 351 -13.68 12.91 0.12
CA ILE A 351 -14.44 13.09 -1.13
C ILE A 351 -13.46 13.61 -2.17
N ASN A 352 -13.38 12.98 -3.34
CA ASN A 352 -12.61 13.52 -4.46
C ASN A 352 -13.55 14.19 -5.44
N ILE A 353 -13.47 15.50 -5.60
CA ILE A 353 -14.23 16.25 -6.60
C ILE A 353 -13.44 16.29 -7.92
N GLU A 354 -14.13 16.05 -9.04
CA GLU A 354 -13.55 16.16 -10.39
C GLU A 354 -13.93 17.51 -11.00
N LEU A 355 -12.95 18.41 -11.09
CA LEU A 355 -13.06 19.71 -11.74
C LEU A 355 -12.51 19.61 -13.16
N THR A 356 -13.23 20.14 -14.14
CA THR A 356 -12.80 20.06 -15.54
C THR A 356 -12.76 21.41 -16.24
N ARG A 357 -11.72 21.63 -17.04
CA ARG A 357 -11.56 22.80 -17.92
C ARG A 357 -11.19 22.32 -19.31
N GLY A 358 -12.18 22.21 -20.20
CA GLY A 358 -12.00 21.55 -21.49
C GLY A 358 -11.71 20.05 -21.32
N GLN A 359 -10.51 19.60 -21.70
CA GLN A 359 -10.06 18.21 -21.54
C GLN A 359 -9.22 18.00 -20.27
N GLU A 360 -8.86 19.05 -19.55
CA GLU A 360 -8.13 18.95 -18.28
C GLU A 360 -9.06 18.47 -17.17
N ILE A 361 -8.65 17.47 -16.40
CA ILE A 361 -9.37 16.93 -15.25
C ILE A 361 -8.47 17.09 -14.02
N TYR A 362 -9.00 17.72 -12.99
CA TYR A 362 -8.35 17.92 -11.70
C TYR A 362 -9.14 17.16 -10.65
N SER A 363 -8.48 16.28 -9.90
CA SER A 363 -9.08 15.59 -8.76
C SER A 363 -8.66 16.30 -7.49
N VAL A 364 -9.61 16.75 -6.68
CA VAL A 364 -9.33 17.49 -5.44
C VAL A 364 -9.99 16.77 -4.28
N SER A 365 -9.24 16.53 -3.20
CA SER A 365 -9.78 15.90 -2.01
C SER A 365 -10.46 16.93 -1.08
N VAL A 366 -11.60 16.53 -0.52
CA VAL A 366 -12.36 17.26 0.49
C VAL A 366 -12.25 16.51 1.82
N MET A 367 -11.95 17.24 2.90
CA MET A 367 -11.86 16.73 4.27
C MET A 367 -12.54 17.70 5.24
N ASN A 368 -13.47 17.23 6.06
CA ASN A 368 -14.24 18.09 6.98
C ASN A 368 -14.88 19.28 6.23
N ASP A 369 -15.53 18.98 5.11
CA ASP A 369 -16.20 19.93 4.21
C ASP A 369 -15.31 21.00 3.57
N GLU A 370 -13.99 21.01 3.76
CA GLU A 370 -13.10 21.96 3.06
C GLU A 370 -12.40 21.31 1.87
N PHE A 371 -11.85 22.09 0.94
CA PHE A 371 -10.90 21.60 -0.06
C PHE A 371 -9.96 22.70 -0.54
N TYR A 372 -8.80 22.30 -1.08
CA TYR A 372 -7.77 23.21 -1.57
C TYR A 372 -7.29 22.76 -2.95
N ALA A 373 -7.18 23.70 -3.90
CA ALA A 373 -6.71 23.39 -5.25
C ALA A 373 -5.79 24.48 -5.82
N ALA A 374 -4.81 24.06 -6.63
CA ALA A 374 -4.05 24.93 -7.51
C ALA A 374 -4.57 24.78 -8.94
N LEU A 375 -5.36 25.76 -9.38
CA LEU A 375 -6.01 25.79 -10.68
C LEU A 375 -5.51 27.00 -11.46
N SER A 376 -5.30 26.88 -12.77
CA SER A 376 -5.05 28.08 -13.60
C SER A 376 -6.34 28.93 -13.69
N PRO A 377 -6.30 30.25 -13.91
CA PRO A 377 -7.51 31.03 -14.11
C PRO A 377 -8.41 30.46 -15.22
N GLY A 378 -9.72 30.52 -15.02
CA GLY A 378 -10.70 30.00 -15.96
C GLY A 378 -11.97 29.49 -15.31
N GLN A 379 -12.86 28.96 -16.15
CA GLN A 379 -14.11 28.34 -15.72
C GLN A 379 -13.92 26.84 -15.60
N TYR A 380 -14.23 26.30 -14.43
CA TYR A 380 -14.16 24.87 -14.13
C TYR A 380 -15.56 24.34 -13.92
N GLN A 381 -15.84 23.17 -14.47
CA GLN A 381 -17.06 22.43 -14.21
C GLN A 381 -16.78 21.36 -13.18
N LEU A 382 -17.49 21.40 -12.05
CA LEU A 382 -17.58 20.25 -11.16
C LEU A 382 -18.51 19.22 -11.81
N LYS A 383 -17.95 18.08 -12.25
CA LYS A 383 -18.70 17.05 -12.99
C LYS A 383 -19.21 15.92 -12.11
N ALA A 384 -18.39 15.50 -11.17
CA ALA A 384 -18.67 14.38 -10.29
C ALA A 384 -17.89 14.52 -8.99
N TYR A 385 -18.30 13.75 -8.01
CA TYR A 385 -17.46 13.51 -6.85
C TYR A 385 -17.43 12.02 -6.51
N ARG A 386 -16.31 11.57 -5.95
CA ARG A 386 -16.13 10.20 -5.47
C ARG A 386 -16.05 10.23 -3.96
N ILE A 387 -16.95 9.53 -3.30
CA ILE A 387 -16.77 9.22 -1.88
C ILE A 387 -15.71 8.10 -1.81
N ASN A 388 -14.89 8.06 -0.75
CA ASN A 388 -14.00 6.93 -0.46
C ASN A 388 -14.62 5.60 -0.92
N TYR A 389 -13.81 4.78 -1.61
CA TYR A 389 -14.21 3.54 -2.28
C TYR A 389 -14.91 3.68 -3.67
N GLY A 390 -14.58 4.73 -4.43
CA GLY A 390 -14.80 4.74 -5.89
C GLY A 390 -16.24 4.95 -6.37
N MET A 391 -17.21 5.18 -5.47
CA MET A 391 -18.56 5.55 -5.86
C MET A 391 -18.58 6.93 -6.51
N LYS A 392 -18.73 6.98 -7.84
CA LYS A 392 -18.90 8.21 -8.61
C LYS A 392 -20.35 8.67 -8.49
N ILE A 393 -20.55 9.85 -7.90
CA ILE A 393 -21.85 10.49 -7.84
C ILE A 393 -21.89 11.58 -8.92
N GLN A 394 -22.81 11.41 -9.86
CA GLN A 394 -23.06 12.35 -10.94
C GLN A 394 -23.92 13.51 -10.43
N LEU A 395 -23.62 14.73 -10.87
CA LEU A 395 -24.45 15.90 -10.58
C LEU A 395 -25.46 16.12 -11.71
N VAL A 396 -26.71 16.47 -11.36
CA VAL A 396 -27.73 16.88 -12.34
C VAL A 396 -27.42 18.27 -12.88
N LYS A 397 -26.86 19.11 -12.01
CA LYS A 397 -26.58 20.51 -12.30
C LYS A 397 -25.10 20.69 -12.54
N GLU A 398 -24.78 21.37 -13.64
CA GLU A 398 -23.43 21.86 -13.89
C GLU A 398 -23.11 22.98 -12.89
N ILE A 399 -22.12 22.72 -12.04
CA ILE A 399 -21.61 23.73 -11.11
C ILE A 399 -20.35 24.32 -11.71
N VAL A 400 -20.44 25.59 -12.09
CA VAL A 400 -19.33 26.33 -12.69
C VAL A 400 -18.61 27.11 -11.59
N ILE A 401 -17.32 26.82 -11.42
CA ILE A 401 -16.41 27.53 -10.54
C ILE A 401 -15.57 28.47 -11.40
N ASN A 402 -15.68 29.78 -11.16
CA ASN A 402 -14.84 30.77 -11.84
C ASN A 402 -13.61 31.03 -10.97
N VAL A 403 -12.45 30.63 -11.44
CA VAL A 403 -11.16 30.95 -10.82
C VAL A 403 -10.62 32.20 -11.52
N GLU A 404 -10.65 33.33 -10.83
CA GLU A 404 -10.28 34.64 -11.40
C GLU A 404 -8.82 35.02 -11.14
N VAL A 405 -8.21 34.45 -10.10
CA VAL A 405 -6.86 34.81 -9.65
C VAL A 405 -5.83 33.79 -10.07
N ASP A 406 -4.68 34.26 -10.54
CA ASP A 406 -3.52 33.42 -10.80
C ASP A 406 -2.94 32.85 -9.49
N LEU A 407 -2.16 31.78 -9.62
CA LEU A 407 -1.46 31.18 -8.48
C LEU A 407 -0.54 32.20 -7.81
N GLY A 408 -0.72 32.39 -6.50
CA GLY A 408 0.05 33.32 -5.69
C GLY A 408 -0.46 34.76 -5.66
N GLU A 409 -1.48 35.12 -6.46
CA GLU A 409 -2.07 36.48 -6.48
C GLU A 409 -3.27 36.64 -5.53
N GLY A 410 -3.79 35.53 -5.01
CA GLY A 410 -4.92 35.51 -4.08
C GLY A 410 -5.55 34.12 -3.96
N VAL A 411 -6.67 34.06 -3.23
CA VAL A 411 -7.47 32.85 -3.06
C VAL A 411 -8.89 33.13 -3.53
N THR A 412 -9.39 32.33 -4.47
CA THR A 412 -10.81 32.25 -4.79
C THR A 412 -11.48 31.38 -3.74
N GLU A 413 -12.38 31.97 -2.95
CA GLU A 413 -13.22 31.23 -2.02
C GLU A 413 -14.46 30.67 -2.75
N VAL A 414 -14.70 29.37 -2.62
CA VAL A 414 -15.79 28.68 -3.31
C VAL A 414 -16.65 27.94 -2.30
N ASP A 415 -17.91 28.35 -2.11
CA ASP A 415 -18.87 27.59 -1.30
C ASP A 415 -19.77 26.77 -2.23
N ILE A 416 -19.69 25.45 -2.10
CA ILE A 416 -20.46 24.47 -2.86
C ILE A 416 -21.32 23.71 -1.87
N GLU A 417 -22.59 24.10 -1.78
CA GLU A 417 -23.59 23.37 -1.01
C GLU A 417 -24.48 22.60 -1.98
N LEU A 418 -24.36 21.27 -1.96
CA LEU A 418 -25.24 20.43 -2.77
C LEU A 418 -26.52 20.12 -2.01
N THR A 419 -27.65 20.27 -2.70
CA THR A 419 -28.94 19.76 -2.24
C THR A 419 -29.16 18.34 -2.77
N LYS A 420 -30.19 17.64 -2.26
CA LYS A 420 -30.52 16.30 -2.77
C LYS A 420 -30.94 16.34 -4.24
N GLU A 421 -31.46 17.49 -4.69
CA GLU A 421 -31.91 17.76 -6.05
C GLU A 421 -30.73 18.00 -7.02
N ASP A 422 -29.55 18.38 -6.52
CA ASP A 422 -28.34 18.56 -7.33
C ASP A 422 -27.64 17.23 -7.64
N ILE A 423 -27.96 16.17 -6.89
CA ILE A 423 -27.41 14.83 -7.06
C ILE A 423 -28.31 14.04 -8.02
N ALA A 424 -27.71 13.41 -9.03
CA ALA A 424 -28.45 12.58 -9.96
C ALA A 424 -29.17 11.47 -9.21
N GLN A 425 -30.50 11.45 -9.33
CA GLN A 425 -31.27 10.34 -8.80
C GLN A 425 -30.83 9.08 -9.51
N SER A 426 -30.60 8.02 -8.74
CA SER A 426 -30.25 6.72 -9.26
C SER A 426 -31.25 6.27 -10.32
N ASN A 427 -30.78 6.05 -11.55
CA ASN A 427 -31.56 5.49 -12.65
C ASN A 427 -31.33 3.98 -12.83
N VAL A 428 -30.49 3.38 -11.97
CA VAL A 428 -30.23 1.95 -11.94
C VAL A 428 -30.36 1.46 -10.51
N SER A 429 -31.34 0.59 -10.31
CA SER A 429 -31.47 -0.20 -9.09
C SER A 429 -31.24 -1.66 -9.41
N GLY A 430 -30.85 -2.46 -8.42
CA GLY A 430 -30.59 -3.86 -8.70
C GLY A 430 -30.29 -4.69 -7.49
N THR A 431 -30.19 -5.99 -7.73
CA THR A 431 -29.71 -6.94 -6.72
C THR A 431 -28.40 -7.57 -7.17
N PHE A 432 -27.52 -7.86 -6.22
CA PHE A 432 -26.36 -8.70 -6.43
C PHE A 432 -26.49 -9.97 -5.59
N LYS A 433 -26.35 -11.12 -6.26
CA LYS A 433 -26.47 -12.44 -5.64
C LYS A 433 -25.24 -13.28 -5.93
N ASP A 434 -24.85 -14.12 -4.98
CA ASP A 434 -23.84 -15.14 -5.20
C ASP A 434 -24.32 -16.20 -6.21
N ARG A 435 -23.43 -17.14 -6.53
CA ARG A 435 -23.72 -18.27 -7.43
C ARG A 435 -24.87 -19.18 -6.97
N ASN A 436 -25.25 -19.11 -5.71
CA ASN A 436 -26.35 -19.88 -5.11
C ASN A 436 -27.66 -19.07 -5.06
N GLY A 437 -27.64 -17.81 -5.51
CA GLY A 437 -28.77 -16.89 -5.47
C GLY A 437 -28.95 -16.18 -4.13
N ALA A 438 -28.02 -16.33 -3.18
CA ALA A 438 -28.05 -15.62 -1.91
C ALA A 438 -27.57 -14.18 -2.11
N ALA A 439 -28.22 -13.22 -1.46
CA ALA A 439 -27.75 -11.84 -1.38
C ALA A 439 -26.33 -11.81 -0.76
N LEU A 440 -25.43 -11.04 -1.36
CA LEU A 440 -24.11 -10.76 -0.78
C LEU A 440 -24.03 -9.29 -0.37
N ASP A 441 -23.42 -9.07 0.80
CA ASP A 441 -23.20 -7.77 1.40
C ASP A 441 -21.74 -7.38 1.32
N ASP A 442 -21.47 -6.07 1.44
CA ASP A 442 -20.13 -5.50 1.37
C ASP A 442 -19.40 -5.86 0.06
N VAL A 443 -20.17 -5.90 -1.03
CA VAL A 443 -19.66 -6.12 -2.38
C VAL A 443 -19.41 -4.76 -3.04
N GLU A 444 -18.20 -4.58 -3.57
CA GLU A 444 -17.90 -3.47 -4.48
C GLU A 444 -17.90 -3.98 -5.92
N LEU A 445 -18.86 -3.55 -6.74
CA LEU A 445 -18.92 -3.86 -8.17
C LEU A 445 -18.11 -2.83 -8.95
N HIS A 446 -17.13 -3.28 -9.73
CA HIS A 446 -16.39 -2.43 -10.65
C HIS A 446 -16.96 -2.58 -12.05
N ILE A 447 -17.53 -1.50 -12.55
CA ILE A 447 -18.30 -1.47 -13.78
C ILE A 447 -17.59 -0.56 -14.77
N ARG A 448 -17.48 -1.04 -16.01
CA ARG A 448 -16.90 -0.29 -17.11
C ARG A 448 -17.97 0.04 -18.14
N ARG A 449 -17.97 1.29 -18.59
CA ARG A 449 -18.72 1.75 -19.75
C ARG A 449 -17.92 1.43 -21.02
N ILE A 450 -18.50 0.62 -21.92
CA ILE A 450 -17.79 -0.04 -23.02
C ILE A 450 -17.43 0.94 -24.14
N ASP A 451 -18.28 1.94 -24.38
CA ASP A 451 -18.15 2.93 -25.46
C ASP A 451 -17.15 4.06 -25.15
N VAL A 452 -16.93 4.42 -23.87
CA VAL A 452 -16.10 5.60 -23.49
C VAL A 452 -14.98 5.32 -22.47
N PHE A 453 -14.64 4.06 -22.19
CA PHE A 453 -13.57 3.68 -21.24
C PHE A 453 -13.69 4.35 -19.86
N ASP A 454 -14.92 4.55 -19.38
CA ASP A 454 -15.19 5.10 -18.03
C ASP A 454 -15.41 3.95 -17.03
N TYR A 455 -14.95 4.13 -15.80
CA TYR A 455 -15.07 3.15 -14.71
C TYR A 455 -15.88 3.73 -13.56
N SER A 456 -16.70 2.89 -12.94
CA SER A 456 -17.51 3.24 -11.77
C SER A 456 -17.48 2.08 -10.77
N SER A 457 -17.36 2.39 -9.49
CA SER A 457 -17.60 1.40 -8.43
C SER A 457 -19.01 1.56 -7.87
N ILE A 458 -19.70 0.46 -7.59
CA ILE A 458 -21.01 0.43 -6.91
C ILE A 458 -20.88 -0.41 -5.65
N TYR A 459 -21.30 0.14 -4.51
CA TYR A 459 -21.46 -0.66 -3.29
C TYR A 459 -22.82 -1.33 -3.24
N VAL A 460 -22.80 -2.63 -2.96
CA VAL A 460 -23.99 -3.44 -2.66
C VAL A 460 -24.14 -3.55 -1.15
N LYS A 461 -25.35 -3.24 -0.66
CA LYS A 461 -25.73 -3.37 0.75
C LYS A 461 -27.01 -4.19 0.85
N GLU A 462 -27.02 -5.20 1.70
CA GLU A 462 -28.15 -6.14 1.86
C GLU A 462 -28.52 -6.81 0.53
N GLY A 463 -27.53 -7.12 -0.31
CA GLY A 463 -27.70 -7.61 -1.68
C GLY A 463 -28.34 -6.64 -2.66
N ASN A 464 -28.58 -5.39 -2.29
CA ASN A 464 -29.19 -4.37 -3.14
C ASN A 464 -28.20 -3.25 -3.45
N PHE A 465 -28.34 -2.65 -4.63
CA PHE A 465 -27.61 -1.45 -4.99
C PHE A 465 -28.50 -0.45 -5.70
N ASN A 466 -28.12 0.83 -5.63
CA ASN A 466 -28.80 1.90 -6.32
C ASN A 466 -27.76 2.94 -6.77
N VAL A 467 -27.70 3.21 -8.07
CA VAL A 467 -26.68 4.06 -8.67
C VAL A 467 -27.25 4.87 -9.82
N TYR A 468 -26.57 5.95 -10.19
CA TYR A 468 -26.76 6.60 -11.48
C TYR A 468 -25.68 6.15 -12.48
N LEU A 469 -26.10 5.73 -13.66
CA LEU A 469 -25.22 5.45 -14.80
C LEU A 469 -25.77 6.18 -16.03
N ASP A 470 -24.92 6.82 -16.82
CA ASP A 470 -25.34 7.42 -18.10
C ASP A 470 -25.94 6.35 -19.05
N PRO A 471 -26.80 6.73 -20.01
CA PRO A 471 -27.23 5.81 -21.06
C PRO A 471 -26.03 5.25 -21.84
N GLY A 472 -25.98 3.93 -22.02
CA GLY A 472 -24.85 3.27 -22.67
C GLY A 472 -24.80 1.76 -22.44
N HIS A 473 -23.73 1.15 -22.94
CA HIS A 473 -23.45 -0.27 -22.75
C HIS A 473 -22.38 -0.45 -21.69
N TYR A 474 -22.66 -1.31 -20.72
CA TYR A 474 -21.82 -1.52 -19.56
C TYR A 474 -21.48 -2.99 -19.39
N ALA A 475 -20.37 -3.23 -18.68
CA ALA A 475 -20.03 -4.53 -18.14
C ALA A 475 -19.62 -4.38 -16.68
N VAL A 476 -20.15 -5.21 -15.78
CA VAL A 476 -19.44 -5.51 -14.53
C VAL A 476 -18.17 -6.23 -14.94
N GLN A 477 -17.00 -5.73 -14.56
CA GLN A 477 -15.69 -6.32 -14.88
C GLN A 477 -15.16 -7.23 -13.78
N TYR A 478 -15.38 -6.83 -12.54
CA TYR A 478 -15.06 -7.60 -11.36
C TYR A 478 -15.86 -7.06 -10.19
N PHE A 479 -15.95 -7.84 -9.14
CA PHE A 479 -16.47 -7.41 -7.86
C PHE A 479 -15.48 -7.75 -6.76
N SER A 480 -15.40 -6.95 -5.71
CA SER A 480 -14.58 -7.24 -4.54
C SER A 480 -15.48 -7.53 -3.33
N VAL A 481 -15.11 -8.53 -2.53
CA VAL A 481 -15.74 -8.81 -1.23
C VAL A 481 -14.62 -8.90 -0.19
N ASN A 482 -14.65 -8.04 0.82
CA ASN A 482 -13.56 -7.94 1.81
C ASN A 482 -12.16 -7.78 1.15
N GLY A 483 -12.06 -6.96 0.10
CA GLY A 483 -10.83 -6.73 -0.66
C GLY A 483 -10.44 -7.87 -1.62
N LYS A 484 -11.13 -9.02 -1.59
CA LYS A 484 -10.89 -10.10 -2.55
C LYS A 484 -11.64 -9.83 -3.85
N MET A 485 -10.91 -9.49 -4.90
CA MET A 485 -11.47 -9.31 -6.24
C MET A 485 -11.90 -10.65 -6.86
N THR A 486 -13.00 -10.66 -7.62
CA THR A 486 -13.50 -11.79 -8.41
C THR A 486 -13.98 -11.25 -9.75
N VAL A 487 -13.45 -11.79 -10.84
CA VAL A 487 -13.80 -11.30 -12.17
C VAL A 487 -15.18 -11.76 -12.59
N MET A 488 -15.92 -10.82 -13.15
CA MET A 488 -17.29 -10.97 -13.60
C MET A 488 -17.38 -10.27 -14.95
N ASN A 489 -18.16 -10.78 -15.90
CA ASN A 489 -18.31 -10.12 -17.21
C ASN A 489 -19.78 -10.15 -17.60
N GLN A 490 -20.60 -9.51 -16.76
CA GLN A 490 -22.01 -9.39 -17.01
C GLN A 490 -22.27 -8.07 -17.74
N TYR A 491 -22.75 -8.18 -18.97
CA TYR A 491 -23.10 -7.05 -19.82
C TYR A 491 -24.54 -6.62 -19.57
N PHE A 492 -24.76 -5.31 -19.55
CA PHE A 492 -26.10 -4.74 -19.48
C PHE A 492 -26.14 -3.40 -20.23
N THR A 493 -27.34 -2.96 -20.59
CA THR A 493 -27.56 -1.67 -21.27
C THR A 493 -28.37 -0.79 -20.35
N ILE A 494 -27.92 0.46 -20.20
CA ILE A 494 -28.62 1.49 -19.45
C ILE A 494 -29.33 2.38 -20.46
N THR A 495 -30.64 2.52 -20.29
CA THR A 495 -31.45 3.50 -21.04
C THR A 495 -31.71 4.75 -20.19
N GLU A 496 -32.31 5.78 -20.80
CA GLU A 496 -32.76 6.98 -20.06
C GLU A 496 -33.84 6.67 -19.01
N GLU A 497 -34.60 5.58 -19.18
CA GLU A 497 -35.59 5.11 -18.20
C GLU A 497 -34.93 4.40 -17.01
N ALA A 498 -35.65 4.27 -15.90
CA ALA A 498 -35.17 3.52 -14.73
C ALA A 498 -34.94 2.04 -15.07
N ASN A 499 -33.75 1.54 -14.78
CA ASN A 499 -33.34 0.17 -15.04
C ASN A 499 -33.34 -0.63 -13.73
N ILE A 500 -33.87 -1.85 -13.76
CA ILE A 500 -33.73 -2.83 -12.68
C ILE A 500 -32.80 -3.94 -13.19
N ILE A 501 -31.67 -4.14 -12.53
CA ILE A 501 -30.63 -5.07 -12.96
C ILE A 501 -30.37 -6.11 -11.87
N ASP A 502 -30.63 -7.37 -12.19
CA ASP A 502 -30.21 -8.47 -11.35
C ASP A 502 -28.84 -8.98 -11.82
N ILE A 503 -27.85 -8.81 -10.95
CA ILE A 503 -26.49 -9.28 -11.13
C ILE A 503 -26.35 -10.55 -10.29
N VAL A 504 -25.98 -11.65 -10.94
CA VAL A 504 -25.79 -12.95 -10.27
C VAL A 504 -24.39 -13.42 -10.60
N GLU A 505 -23.59 -13.72 -9.58
CA GLU A 505 -22.28 -14.35 -9.75
C GLU A 505 -22.47 -15.62 -10.60
N GLY A 506 -22.07 -15.56 -11.87
CA GLY A 506 -22.31 -16.67 -12.77
C GLY A 506 -21.45 -17.87 -12.39
N LYS A 507 -21.96 -19.08 -12.68
CA LYS A 507 -21.21 -20.31 -12.44
C LYS A 507 -19.95 -20.32 -13.32
N TYR A 508 -18.78 -20.45 -12.70
CA TYR A 508 -17.52 -20.56 -13.43
C TYR A 508 -17.60 -21.67 -14.48
N ASN A 509 -17.25 -21.31 -15.71
CA ASN A 509 -17.19 -22.25 -16.82
C ASN A 509 -15.74 -22.60 -17.18
N TRP A 510 -14.77 -21.79 -16.75
CA TRP A 510 -13.35 -22.03 -16.95
C TRP A 510 -12.65 -22.23 -15.61
N SER A 511 -11.94 -23.34 -15.47
CA SER A 511 -11.10 -23.60 -14.32
C SER A 511 -9.92 -24.47 -14.71
N GLY A 512 -8.89 -24.47 -13.88
CA GLY A 512 -7.70 -25.27 -14.10
C GLY A 512 -6.69 -25.09 -13.00
N GLU A 513 -5.50 -25.62 -13.28
CA GLU A 513 -4.35 -25.51 -12.40
C GLU A 513 -3.17 -24.92 -13.17
N VAL A 514 -2.43 -24.00 -12.56
CA VAL A 514 -1.20 -23.41 -13.09
C VAL A 514 -0.06 -23.59 -12.08
N PHE A 515 1.05 -24.13 -12.55
CA PHE A 515 2.24 -24.41 -11.74
C PHE A 515 3.44 -23.65 -12.29
N GLU A 516 4.40 -23.37 -11.42
CA GLU A 516 5.74 -22.94 -11.82
C GLU A 516 6.42 -23.99 -12.72
N ALA A 517 7.48 -23.59 -13.41
CA ALA A 517 8.19 -24.47 -14.34
C ALA A 517 8.76 -25.76 -13.70
N GLY A 518 9.10 -25.72 -12.40
CA GLY A 518 9.52 -26.89 -11.63
C GLY A 518 8.35 -27.73 -11.10
N GLY A 519 7.10 -27.34 -11.38
CA GLY A 519 5.88 -27.94 -10.87
C GLY A 519 5.48 -27.41 -9.49
N GLU A 520 6.13 -26.37 -8.97
CA GLU A 520 5.77 -25.76 -7.70
C GLU A 520 4.40 -25.08 -7.73
N THR A 521 3.77 -25.03 -6.57
CA THR A 521 2.46 -24.39 -6.41
C THR A 521 2.62 -22.87 -6.36
N ILE A 522 1.85 -22.16 -7.19
CA ILE A 522 1.71 -20.71 -7.14
C ILE A 522 0.73 -20.37 -6.01
N LYS A 523 1.18 -19.70 -4.95
CA LYS A 523 0.28 -19.41 -3.81
C LYS A 523 -0.78 -18.37 -4.19
N GLN A 524 -0.34 -17.25 -4.76
CA GLN A 524 -1.18 -16.20 -5.27
C GLN A 524 -0.66 -15.68 -6.62
N GLY A 525 -1.56 -15.18 -7.45
CA GLY A 525 -1.24 -14.62 -8.75
C GLY A 525 -2.48 -14.31 -9.57
N TYR A 526 -2.28 -13.94 -10.83
CA TYR A 526 -3.27 -13.55 -11.80
C TYR A 526 -2.95 -14.15 -13.18
N LEU A 527 -3.95 -14.70 -13.86
CA LEU A 527 -3.91 -14.93 -15.30
C LEU A 527 -4.57 -13.74 -15.99
N TYR A 528 -3.91 -13.15 -16.98
CA TYR A 528 -4.47 -12.09 -17.80
C TYR A 528 -4.88 -12.68 -19.15
N LEU A 529 -6.16 -12.61 -19.51
CA LEU A 529 -6.64 -13.03 -20.83
C LEU A 529 -7.07 -11.82 -21.66
N LYS A 530 -7.00 -11.91 -22.99
CA LYS A 530 -7.59 -10.95 -23.93
C LYS A 530 -8.60 -11.68 -24.81
N LYS A 531 -9.78 -11.10 -25.04
CA LYS A 531 -10.77 -11.64 -25.96
C LYS A 531 -10.48 -11.18 -27.39
N ASP A 532 -10.47 -12.10 -28.35
CA ASP A 532 -10.27 -11.79 -29.76
C ASP A 532 -11.38 -10.85 -30.27
N GLY A 533 -10.98 -9.85 -31.06
CA GLY A 533 -11.88 -8.82 -31.58
C GLY A 533 -12.30 -7.76 -30.56
N VAL A 534 -11.79 -7.79 -29.32
CA VAL A 534 -11.99 -6.73 -28.32
C VAL A 534 -10.63 -6.09 -27.99
N ASP A 535 -10.30 -5.04 -28.72
CA ASP A 535 -9.07 -4.30 -28.52
C ASP A 535 -9.17 -3.47 -27.24
N SER A 536 -8.42 -3.88 -26.21
CA SER A 536 -8.14 -3.22 -24.91
C SER A 536 -8.59 -3.97 -23.66
N TYR A 537 -9.39 -5.03 -23.77
CA TYR A 537 -9.92 -5.67 -22.56
C TYR A 537 -9.04 -6.83 -22.08
N ILE A 538 -8.49 -6.68 -20.88
CA ILE A 538 -7.79 -7.73 -20.15
C ILE A 538 -8.73 -8.30 -19.09
N TYR A 539 -8.88 -9.62 -19.06
CA TYR A 539 -9.61 -10.39 -18.06
C TYR A 539 -8.59 -10.94 -17.04
N PRO A 540 -8.38 -10.29 -15.89
CA PRO A 540 -7.58 -10.88 -14.83
C PRO A 540 -8.32 -12.10 -14.25
N VAL A 541 -7.63 -13.12 -13.77
CA VAL A 541 -8.22 -14.29 -13.12
C VAL A 541 -7.30 -14.72 -12.00
N ASN A 542 -7.79 -14.67 -10.76
CA ASN A 542 -6.96 -15.00 -9.61
C ASN A 542 -6.52 -16.47 -9.64
N ILE A 543 -5.26 -16.67 -9.28
CA ILE A 543 -4.66 -17.95 -8.97
C ILE A 543 -4.55 -18.03 -7.45
N VAL A 544 -5.10 -19.07 -6.84
CA VAL A 544 -4.98 -19.35 -5.41
C VAL A 544 -4.59 -20.81 -5.23
N ASN A 545 -3.41 -21.06 -4.68
CA ASN A 545 -2.83 -22.39 -4.53
C ASN A 545 -2.84 -23.19 -5.84
N SER A 546 -2.29 -22.57 -6.88
CA SER A 546 -2.25 -23.04 -8.27
C SER A 546 -3.60 -23.20 -8.93
N LYS A 547 -4.72 -22.99 -8.26
CA LYS A 547 -6.06 -23.15 -8.84
C LYS A 547 -6.60 -21.82 -9.28
N TYR A 548 -7.27 -21.83 -10.41
CA TYR A 548 -7.98 -20.68 -10.91
C TYR A 548 -9.37 -21.10 -11.36
N GLU A 549 -10.32 -20.19 -11.19
CA GLU A 549 -11.70 -20.35 -11.66
C GLU A 549 -12.20 -18.99 -12.15
N ALA A 550 -12.85 -18.96 -13.31
CA ALA A 550 -13.50 -17.76 -13.83
C ALA A 550 -14.70 -18.08 -14.71
N LEU A 551 -15.53 -17.05 -14.87
CA LEU A 551 -16.62 -17.02 -15.84
C LEU A 551 -16.15 -16.24 -17.07
N LEU A 552 -15.97 -16.96 -18.18
CA LEU A 552 -15.65 -16.38 -19.47
C LEU A 552 -16.92 -16.34 -20.33
N PRO A 553 -17.32 -15.18 -20.88
CA PRO A 553 -18.37 -15.10 -21.91
C PRO A 553 -18.01 -15.92 -23.17
N ASP A 554 -18.98 -16.10 -24.07
CA ASP A 554 -18.72 -16.70 -25.38
C ASP A 554 -17.70 -15.89 -26.19
N GLY A 555 -16.75 -16.58 -26.80
CA GLY A 555 -15.71 -16.01 -27.64
C GLY A 555 -14.41 -16.81 -27.62
N THR A 556 -13.44 -16.31 -28.38
CA THR A 556 -12.06 -16.81 -28.35
C THR A 556 -11.23 -15.87 -27.48
N TYR A 557 -10.42 -16.43 -26.60
CA TYR A 557 -9.57 -15.71 -25.68
C TYR A 557 -8.13 -16.18 -25.86
N ARG A 558 -7.17 -15.29 -25.64
CA ARG A 558 -5.74 -15.59 -25.62
C ARG A 558 -5.17 -15.18 -24.28
N MET A 559 -4.22 -15.96 -23.76
CA MET A 559 -3.57 -15.60 -22.51
C MET A 559 -2.52 -14.52 -22.78
N TYR A 560 -2.79 -13.32 -22.29
CA TYR A 560 -1.92 -12.17 -22.41
C TYR A 560 -0.73 -12.22 -21.45
N GLY A 561 -0.92 -12.82 -20.28
CA GLY A 561 0.18 -13.04 -19.36
C GLY A 561 -0.23 -13.72 -18.06
N VAL A 562 0.75 -14.05 -17.25
CA VAL A 562 0.56 -14.64 -15.92
C VAL A 562 1.45 -13.91 -14.95
N ASP A 563 0.89 -13.44 -13.85
CA ASP A 563 1.58 -12.66 -12.84
C ASP A 563 1.45 -13.35 -11.49
N SER A 564 2.55 -13.88 -10.99
CA SER A 564 2.64 -14.54 -9.68
C SER A 564 3.37 -13.62 -8.71
N ASP A 565 3.42 -14.00 -7.43
CA ASP A 565 4.05 -13.26 -6.32
C ASP A 565 5.43 -12.61 -6.63
N TRP A 566 6.14 -13.03 -7.68
CA TRP A 566 7.46 -12.50 -8.07
C TRP A 566 7.78 -12.63 -9.58
N ARG A 567 6.84 -13.00 -10.46
CA ARG A 567 7.09 -13.21 -11.91
C ARG A 567 5.93 -12.82 -12.79
N THR A 568 6.22 -12.15 -13.91
CA THR A 568 5.28 -11.89 -15.00
C THR A 568 5.71 -12.61 -16.28
N ILE A 569 4.90 -13.55 -16.78
CA ILE A 569 5.05 -14.20 -18.09
C ILE A 569 4.24 -13.42 -19.13
N GLY A 570 4.88 -13.06 -20.25
CA GLY A 570 4.23 -12.40 -21.39
C GLY A 570 3.53 -13.37 -22.35
N SER A 571 2.64 -12.81 -23.17
CA SER A 571 1.73 -13.46 -24.13
C SER A 571 2.01 -14.91 -24.53
N LEU A 572 0.99 -15.74 -24.33
CA LEU A 572 0.90 -17.09 -24.87
C LEU A 572 -0.20 -17.13 -25.93
N GLU A 573 0.13 -17.59 -27.14
CA GLU A 573 -0.83 -17.72 -28.25
C GLU A 573 -1.83 -18.88 -28.09
N ALA A 574 -1.88 -19.51 -26.92
CA ALA A 574 -2.85 -20.55 -26.64
C ALA A 574 -4.26 -19.95 -26.53
N GLU A 575 -5.17 -20.49 -27.35
CA GLU A 575 -6.56 -20.04 -27.43
C GLU A 575 -7.46 -20.81 -26.45
N ILE A 576 -8.34 -20.07 -25.76
CA ILE A 576 -9.46 -20.60 -24.99
C ILE A 576 -10.72 -20.28 -25.78
N ILE A 577 -11.50 -21.29 -26.14
CA ILE A 577 -12.74 -21.09 -26.91
C ILE A 577 -13.93 -21.39 -26.00
N VAL A 578 -14.82 -20.42 -25.87
CA VAL A 578 -16.07 -20.53 -25.11
C VAL A 578 -17.25 -20.40 -26.07
N SER A 579 -18.18 -21.35 -26.04
CA SER A 579 -19.37 -21.32 -26.90
C SER A 579 -20.57 -21.95 -26.19
N GLY A 580 -21.66 -21.21 -26.11
CA GLY A 580 -22.85 -21.56 -25.34
C GLY A 580 -22.59 -21.61 -23.83
N GLY A 581 -21.67 -20.79 -23.33
CA GLY A 581 -21.20 -20.79 -21.95
C GLY A 581 -20.34 -22.00 -21.59
N ILE A 582 -19.99 -22.86 -22.55
CA ILE A 582 -19.22 -24.08 -22.35
C ILE A 582 -17.83 -23.90 -22.96
N ILE A 583 -16.79 -24.28 -22.22
CA ILE A 583 -15.41 -24.30 -22.74
C ILE A 583 -15.27 -25.43 -23.76
N LYS A 584 -15.02 -25.05 -25.01
CA LYS A 584 -14.75 -25.97 -26.12
C LYS A 584 -13.27 -26.33 -26.21
N MET A 585 -12.39 -25.43 -25.77
CA MET A 585 -10.94 -25.62 -25.76
C MET A 585 -10.34 -24.94 -24.52
N ASN A 586 -9.63 -25.71 -23.68
CA ASN A 586 -8.90 -25.23 -22.52
C ASN A 586 -7.48 -25.82 -22.51
N PRO A 587 -6.49 -25.16 -23.15
CA PRO A 587 -5.11 -25.64 -23.11
C PRO A 587 -4.49 -25.52 -21.70
N PHE A 588 -5.18 -24.86 -20.77
CA PHE A 588 -4.66 -24.53 -19.44
C PHE A 588 -5.27 -25.36 -18.30
N GLN A 589 -6.02 -26.43 -18.60
CA GLN A 589 -6.66 -27.27 -17.57
C GLN A 589 -5.69 -27.72 -16.47
N ARG A 590 -4.45 -28.02 -16.88
CA ARG A 590 -3.30 -28.21 -16.00
C ARG A 590 -2.06 -27.70 -16.75
N TRP A 591 -1.70 -26.46 -16.51
CA TRP A 591 -0.60 -25.79 -17.16
C TRP A 591 0.63 -25.72 -16.24
N VAL A 592 1.78 -26.02 -16.79
CA VAL A 592 3.07 -25.82 -16.14
C VAL A 592 3.74 -24.70 -16.93
N MET A 593 4.12 -23.63 -16.26
CA MET A 593 4.80 -22.51 -16.91
C MET A 593 6.06 -23.04 -17.61
N PRO A 594 6.40 -22.56 -18.83
CA PRO A 594 7.66 -22.95 -19.46
C PRO A 594 8.83 -22.56 -18.53
N PRO A 595 9.98 -23.23 -18.59
CA PRO A 595 11.16 -22.80 -17.82
C PRO A 595 11.66 -21.43 -18.29
N PRO A 596 12.21 -20.62 -17.37
CA PRO A 596 12.74 -19.32 -17.71
C PRO A 596 13.93 -19.38 -18.65
N SER A 597 14.01 -18.43 -19.59
CA SER A 597 15.28 -18.07 -20.22
C SER A 597 15.91 -16.92 -19.44
N THR A 598 17.17 -17.07 -19.05
CA THR A 598 17.92 -16.03 -18.32
C THR A 598 18.80 -15.23 -19.28
N PHE A 599 18.84 -13.90 -19.09
CA PHE A 599 19.70 -13.00 -19.83
C PHE A 599 20.85 -12.52 -18.95
N GLU A 600 22.08 -12.66 -19.44
CA GLU A 600 23.26 -12.03 -18.84
C GLU A 600 23.88 -11.06 -19.85
N PHE A 601 24.12 -9.82 -19.41
CA PHE A 601 24.75 -8.78 -20.21
C PHE A 601 26.11 -8.45 -19.66
N ASP A 602 27.18 -8.85 -20.36
CA ASP A 602 28.56 -8.60 -19.96
C ASP A 602 28.87 -9.01 -18.49
N GLY A 603 28.24 -10.11 -18.04
CA GLY A 603 28.34 -10.62 -16.66
C GLY A 603 27.61 -9.79 -15.59
N LYS A 604 26.89 -8.72 -15.99
CA LYS A 604 26.00 -7.95 -15.12
C LYS A 604 24.57 -8.51 -15.22
N GLN A 605 23.88 -8.51 -14.08
CA GLN A 605 22.46 -8.83 -14.02
C GLN A 605 21.64 -7.63 -14.46
N VAL A 606 20.68 -7.90 -15.34
CA VAL A 606 19.63 -6.95 -15.66
C VAL A 606 18.57 -7.03 -14.55
N TYR A 607 17.94 -5.91 -14.22
CA TYR A 607 16.81 -5.82 -13.29
C TYR A 607 15.48 -5.70 -14.04
N GLU A 608 15.49 -4.97 -15.16
CA GLU A 608 14.31 -4.71 -15.96
C GLU A 608 14.63 -4.84 -17.44
N ILE A 609 13.79 -5.53 -18.22
CA ILE A 609 13.93 -5.60 -19.67
C ILE A 609 12.62 -5.12 -20.31
N HIS A 610 12.73 -4.21 -21.27
CA HIS A 610 11.60 -3.83 -22.13
C HIS A 610 11.73 -4.55 -23.46
N VAL A 611 10.74 -5.37 -23.80
CA VAL A 611 10.74 -6.19 -25.02
C VAL A 611 9.55 -5.81 -25.89
N LYS A 612 9.80 -5.39 -27.13
CA LYS A 612 8.78 -5.18 -28.16
C LYS A 612 8.68 -6.39 -29.07
N ILE A 613 7.48 -6.84 -29.42
CA ILE A 613 7.30 -7.84 -30.48
C ILE A 613 7.27 -7.11 -31.82
N ILE A 614 8.15 -7.48 -32.76
CA ILE A 614 8.15 -6.85 -34.08
C ILE A 614 6.86 -7.24 -34.81
N GLY A 615 6.10 -6.23 -35.24
CA GLY A 615 4.80 -6.41 -35.88
C GLY A 615 3.61 -6.32 -34.92
N GLN A 616 3.84 -6.09 -33.62
CA GLN A 616 2.81 -5.74 -32.64
C GLN A 616 3.13 -4.37 -32.00
N ASP A 617 2.09 -3.64 -31.60
CA ASP A 617 2.22 -2.38 -30.83
C ASP A 617 2.42 -2.63 -29.32
N SER A 618 2.54 -3.89 -28.91
CA SER A 618 2.77 -4.31 -27.53
C SER A 618 4.26 -4.34 -27.19
N TYR A 619 4.58 -3.90 -25.97
CA TYR A 619 5.85 -4.14 -25.32
C TYR A 619 5.61 -4.74 -23.93
N TYR A 620 6.57 -5.53 -23.46
CA TYR A 620 6.58 -6.18 -22.15
C TYR A 620 7.63 -5.50 -21.30
N ILE A 621 7.28 -5.22 -20.04
CA ILE A 621 8.24 -4.86 -19.00
C ILE A 621 8.40 -6.10 -18.12
N ILE A 622 9.64 -6.56 -17.97
CA ILE A 622 9.97 -7.73 -17.16
C ILE A 622 10.81 -7.25 -16.00
N HIS A 623 10.31 -7.36 -14.78
CA HIS A 623 11.04 -6.98 -13.57
C HIS A 623 11.62 -8.21 -12.87
N GLY A 624 12.74 -8.04 -12.16
CA GLY A 624 13.24 -9.02 -11.20
C GLY A 624 14.76 -8.99 -11.05
N ALA A 625 15.29 -9.60 -9.99
CA ALA A 625 16.74 -9.75 -9.82
C ALA A 625 17.42 -10.57 -10.94
N ARG A 626 16.61 -11.34 -11.67
CA ARG A 626 16.94 -12.04 -12.92
C ARG A 626 15.70 -11.96 -13.81
N PRO A 627 15.59 -10.97 -14.72
CA PRO A 627 14.46 -10.87 -15.61
C PRO A 627 14.52 -12.08 -16.54
N GLU A 628 13.52 -12.92 -16.40
CA GLU A 628 13.36 -14.13 -17.18
C GLU A 628 12.32 -13.86 -18.25
N LEU A 629 12.72 -13.94 -19.52
CA LEU A 629 11.76 -13.79 -20.63
C LEU A 629 11.31 -15.18 -21.05
N TYR A 630 9.99 -15.38 -20.98
CA TYR A 630 9.35 -16.59 -21.44
C TYR A 630 8.73 -16.31 -22.80
N ILE A 631 9.39 -16.78 -23.87
CA ILE A 631 8.84 -16.69 -25.21
C ILE A 631 8.31 -18.05 -25.60
N SER A 632 6.99 -18.13 -25.76
CA SER A 632 6.31 -19.37 -26.17
C SER A 632 6.06 -19.46 -27.68
N THR A 633 6.21 -18.35 -28.40
CA THR A 633 5.88 -18.26 -29.82
C THR A 633 7.13 -18.00 -30.67
N PRO A 634 7.30 -18.70 -31.79
CA PRO A 634 8.29 -18.31 -32.79
C PRO A 634 7.98 -16.90 -33.31
N GLY A 635 9.00 -16.05 -33.43
CA GLY A 635 8.79 -14.65 -33.79
C GLY A 635 10.06 -13.81 -33.72
N LYS A 636 9.94 -12.53 -34.08
CA LYS A 636 11.00 -11.54 -33.90
C LYS A 636 10.65 -10.59 -32.75
N TYR A 637 11.57 -10.42 -31.84
CA TYR A 637 11.45 -9.60 -30.64
C TYR A 637 12.58 -8.57 -30.65
N GLN A 638 12.31 -7.35 -30.22
CA GLN A 638 13.29 -6.28 -30.06
C GLN A 638 13.40 -5.96 -28.58
N ILE A 639 14.60 -6.03 -28.00
CA ILE A 639 14.83 -5.43 -26.69
C ILE A 639 15.10 -3.95 -26.91
N ILE A 640 14.20 -3.11 -26.40
CA ILE A 640 14.14 -1.67 -26.68
C ILE A 640 14.79 -0.83 -25.56
N SER A 641 14.84 -1.37 -24.34
CA SER A 641 15.58 -0.83 -23.21
C SER A 641 15.78 -1.90 -22.14
N TYR A 642 16.71 -1.65 -21.22
CA TYR A 642 16.87 -2.44 -20.01
C TYR A 642 17.44 -1.58 -18.87
N VAL A 643 17.19 -2.00 -17.64
CA VAL A 643 17.74 -1.38 -16.42
C VAL A 643 18.66 -2.39 -15.77
N LEU A 644 19.91 -2.03 -15.51
CA LEU A 644 20.85 -2.90 -14.81
C LEU A 644 20.58 -2.91 -13.31
N VAL A 645 20.93 -4.02 -12.65
CA VAL A 645 20.98 -4.06 -11.17
C VAL A 645 21.98 -3.00 -10.70
N GLY A 646 21.49 -1.99 -9.97
CA GLY A 646 22.25 -0.79 -9.60
C GLY A 646 21.67 0.53 -10.14
N GLY A 647 20.55 0.48 -10.87
CA GLY A 647 19.78 1.67 -11.25
C GLY A 647 20.32 2.45 -12.46
N GLU A 648 21.35 1.93 -13.12
CA GLU A 648 21.82 2.48 -14.39
C GLU A 648 20.81 2.09 -15.49
N GLU A 649 19.92 3.03 -15.80
CA GLU A 649 18.99 2.95 -16.93
C GLU A 649 19.74 3.36 -18.21
N ILE A 650 19.83 2.46 -19.18
CA ILE A 650 20.37 2.81 -20.50
C ILE A 650 19.21 3.35 -21.34
N PRO A 651 19.19 4.65 -21.70
CA PRO A 651 18.03 5.28 -22.29
C PRO A 651 17.71 4.78 -23.69
N TYR A 652 16.41 4.82 -23.99
CA TYR A 652 15.75 4.43 -25.22
C TYR A 652 16.24 5.23 -26.44
N ASN A 653 17.25 4.73 -27.16
CA ASN A 653 17.76 5.33 -28.41
C ASN A 653 17.64 4.42 -29.63
N GLY A 654 16.79 3.39 -29.57
CA GLY A 654 16.55 2.43 -30.65
C GLY A 654 16.55 0.99 -30.15
N PRO A 655 16.19 0.01 -31.01
CA PRO A 655 16.31 -1.41 -30.67
C PRO A 655 17.77 -1.76 -30.39
N ILE A 656 18.05 -2.31 -29.20
CA ILE A 656 19.41 -2.64 -28.78
C ILE A 656 19.87 -3.92 -29.49
N PHE A 657 18.98 -4.92 -29.57
CA PHE A 657 19.18 -6.14 -30.36
C PHE A 657 17.84 -6.82 -30.66
N GLU A 658 17.84 -7.64 -31.72
CA GLU A 658 16.73 -8.47 -32.16
C GLU A 658 16.93 -9.92 -31.70
N ILE A 659 15.92 -10.50 -31.09
CA ILE A 659 15.84 -11.93 -30.79
C ILE A 659 14.91 -12.54 -31.82
N ILE A 660 15.42 -13.46 -32.63
CA ILE A 660 14.64 -14.24 -33.58
C ILE A 660 14.51 -15.65 -33.03
N ILE A 661 13.28 -16.10 -32.82
CA ILE A 661 12.99 -17.47 -32.40
C ILE A 661 12.36 -18.22 -33.58
N GLU A 662 13.10 -19.19 -34.12
CA GLU A 662 12.64 -20.04 -35.22
C GLU A 662 12.92 -21.50 -34.85
N ASN A 663 11.88 -22.34 -34.83
CA ASN A 663 12.01 -23.79 -34.59
C ASN A 663 12.85 -24.15 -33.35
N GLU A 664 12.53 -23.56 -32.19
CA GLU A 664 13.26 -23.75 -30.92
C GLU A 664 14.71 -23.23 -30.93
N THR A 665 15.16 -22.60 -32.02
CA THR A 665 16.46 -21.94 -32.09
C THR A 665 16.30 -20.47 -31.78
N VAL A 666 17.10 -19.97 -30.83
CA VAL A 666 17.17 -18.54 -30.51
C VAL A 666 18.39 -17.94 -31.20
N VAL A 667 18.15 -16.98 -32.09
CA VAL A 667 19.19 -16.21 -32.78
C VAL A 667 19.15 -14.78 -32.26
N VAL A 668 20.25 -14.33 -31.67
CA VAL A 668 20.41 -12.93 -31.25
C VAL A 668 21.13 -12.19 -32.36
N VAL A 669 20.46 -11.19 -32.95
CA VAL A 669 20.98 -10.34 -34.00
C VAL A 669 21.21 -8.95 -33.42
N GLY A 670 22.46 -8.48 -33.40
CA GLY A 670 22.75 -7.08 -33.07
C GLY A 670 22.18 -6.17 -34.15
N VAL A 671 21.43 -5.14 -33.77
CA VAL A 671 20.69 -4.28 -34.72
C VAL A 671 21.49 -3.02 -35.08
N ASP A 672 22.38 -2.57 -34.19
CA ASP A 672 23.31 -1.46 -34.43
C ASP A 672 24.59 -1.60 -33.57
N GLU A 673 25.64 -0.81 -33.86
CA GLU A 673 26.81 -0.66 -32.98
C GLU A 673 26.34 -0.11 -31.62
N VAL A 674 26.31 -0.96 -30.58
CA VAL A 674 26.03 -0.54 -29.20
C VAL A 674 27.05 0.55 -28.82
N PRO A 675 26.62 1.78 -28.50
CA PRO A 675 27.54 2.85 -28.13
C PRO A 675 28.34 2.46 -26.89
N GLY A 676 29.60 2.05 -27.07
CA GLY A 676 30.45 1.57 -25.97
C GLY A 676 31.27 0.31 -26.29
N GLY A 677 30.99 -0.40 -27.38
CA GLY A 677 31.73 -1.62 -27.76
C GLY A 677 31.48 -2.81 -26.83
N GLU A 678 30.34 -2.82 -26.14
CA GLU A 678 29.93 -3.90 -25.25
C GLU A 678 29.59 -5.18 -26.03
N ASN A 679 29.86 -6.34 -25.43
CA ASN A 679 29.57 -7.64 -26.04
C ASN A 679 28.05 -7.86 -26.14
N LEU A 680 27.62 -8.60 -27.18
CA LEU A 680 26.23 -9.06 -27.28
C LEU A 680 25.83 -9.87 -26.04
N PRO A 681 24.57 -9.76 -25.57
CA PRO A 681 24.09 -10.52 -24.43
C PRO A 681 24.24 -12.03 -24.69
N VAL A 682 24.62 -12.76 -23.64
CA VAL A 682 24.59 -14.22 -23.67
C VAL A 682 23.19 -14.65 -23.28
N VAL A 683 22.44 -15.15 -24.26
CA VAL A 683 21.12 -15.74 -24.03
C VAL A 683 21.32 -17.23 -23.78
N THR A 684 20.99 -17.67 -22.57
CA THR A 684 21.01 -19.09 -22.22
C THR A 684 19.59 -19.63 -22.29
N THR A 685 19.36 -20.55 -23.22
CA THR A 685 18.08 -21.28 -23.33
C THR A 685 18.20 -22.64 -22.63
N PRO A 686 17.14 -23.11 -21.95
CA PRO A 686 17.08 -24.47 -21.40
C PRO A 686 17.27 -25.59 -22.44
#